data_AF-A0A3B9F157-F1
#
_entry.id   AF-A0A3B9F157-F1
#
_cell.length_a   1.000
_cell.length_b   1.000
_cell.length_c   1.000
_cell.angle_alpha   90.00
_cell.angle_beta   90.00
_cell.angle_gamma   90.00
#
_symmetry.space_group_name_H-M   'P 1'
#
loop_
_entity.id
_entity.type
_entity.pdbx_description
1 polymer ?
#
loop_
_entity_poly.entity_id
_entity_poly.type
_entity_poly.pdbx_seq_one_letter_code
_entity_poly.pdbx_strand_id
1 'polypeptide(L)'
;MRSYGLALILFLFSLTAYSQKKYQGLLWKISGNGLEKPSYLYGTMHVSNRVAFHLSETFFEALDQADVVALETNPEFWIQDIARSQLMQDYFRMSMMNNRSSYPLYTSFVPKQPLQSELEYYLAQDQDMLNNMLWRFSANGENFEEGTFLDLFIYQSGKKKGKKVVALEDFEDSFRSVLLSNRFDKDAKPLSERQALKLLGDFQSWEELQEDAYRKGDLDLLDTIVSSLYTSRYYRENMLNIRNEIMAHGMDSLMQLGTLFTGVGAAHLPGNMGVINLLRQRGYTVTPEERVITSKSIDEKEKTDALIFEHQLQDFRSDDGFIQTRVPGPMSKLVSGNYQEYLFADMANGAYYSLRRINTAAPFYGKDAGFYAAKVDSLLFENIPGKIVSNTPITVSGYPGIDILNTTKQGDWQHYRIIFTPLEILIFKAGGVKEFVKSAQASAFFEQLSLGTARDTSVVFQPAYGGFKVSLPLLHRSERYRSIYYNPYETYWAEAMDEESNHFAVAHRQYHDFSYIEEDDFELKYLIENLEEDELFEVDTLYLLDRYKHPASAFRFHSPKGTTYYGELHIQGPHYIALFTSHPSESERQKFFRSFQFRPLRYSADFTERTDTNLHYSMLSPMPINNNLSFLQMLGVREELKQTDFEEKIDNRILTCEQTGEQLKVSVQRIHRLASYESPEEFWKEHDPLAYFINPFFSEATARKDLILIKDSLLFSEVRDTSYFTEGREQWYTDTNSTRALRVKTI
;
A
#
# COMPACT_ATOMS: atom_id res chain seq x y z
N MET A 1 -63.46 -62.66 -54.80
CA MET A 1 -61.98 -62.61 -54.62
C MET A 1 -61.47 -61.46 -55.47
N ARG A 2 -60.59 -60.51 -55.09
CA ARG A 2 -59.80 -60.11 -53.88
C ARG A 2 -59.35 -58.63 -54.15
N SER A 3 -58.95 -57.75 -53.22
CA SER A 3 -59.09 -57.59 -51.76
C SER A 3 -58.49 -56.24 -51.33
N TYR A 4 -59.10 -55.51 -50.38
CA TYR A 4 -58.56 -54.25 -49.79
C TYR A 4 -57.81 -54.56 -48.47
N GLY A 5 -56.92 -53.74 -47.89
CA GLY A 5 -56.31 -52.46 -48.31
C GLY A 5 -55.49 -51.80 -47.17
N LEU A 6 -54.71 -50.75 -47.52
CA LEU A 6 -53.96 -49.79 -46.68
C LEU A 6 -52.77 -50.24 -45.81
N ALA A 7 -51.82 -49.32 -45.66
CA ALA A 7 -50.56 -49.43 -44.92
C ALA A 7 -50.56 -48.49 -43.69
N LEU A 8 -49.69 -48.78 -42.71
CA LEU A 8 -49.44 -47.92 -41.56
C LEU A 8 -47.93 -47.65 -41.42
N ILE A 9 -47.54 -46.38 -41.40
CA ILE A 9 -46.16 -45.94 -41.13
C ILE A 9 -46.11 -45.42 -39.69
N LEU A 10 -45.16 -45.93 -38.90
CA LEU A 10 -44.95 -45.53 -37.51
C LEU A 10 -43.74 -44.58 -37.43
N PHE A 11 -44.02 -43.31 -37.12
CA PHE A 11 -43.00 -42.27 -36.95
C PHE A 11 -42.38 -42.35 -35.55
N LEU A 12 -41.08 -42.66 -35.46
CA LEU A 12 -40.31 -42.50 -34.23
C LEU A 12 -39.75 -41.07 -34.18
N PHE A 13 -40.36 -40.20 -33.37
CA PHE A 13 -39.79 -38.90 -33.04
C PHE A 13 -38.67 -39.07 -32.01
N SER A 14 -37.43 -38.98 -32.48
CA SER A 14 -36.26 -38.82 -31.61
C SER A 14 -36.31 -37.44 -30.96
N LEU A 15 -36.81 -37.37 -29.71
CA LEU A 15 -36.64 -36.19 -28.87
C LEU A 15 -35.17 -36.05 -28.49
N THR A 16 -34.43 -35.27 -29.27
CA THR A 16 -33.11 -34.77 -28.88
C THR A 16 -33.29 -33.79 -27.72
N ALA A 17 -33.21 -34.32 -26.50
CA ALA A 17 -33.03 -33.51 -25.30
C ALA A 17 -31.65 -32.85 -25.36
N TYR A 18 -31.55 -31.73 -26.09
CA TYR A 18 -30.49 -30.76 -25.87
C TYR A 18 -30.55 -30.37 -24.39
N SER A 19 -29.44 -30.57 -23.68
CA SER A 19 -29.28 -30.08 -22.32
C SER A 19 -29.48 -28.56 -22.35
N GLN A 20 -30.64 -28.08 -21.91
CA GLN A 20 -30.86 -26.64 -21.76
C GLN A 20 -29.85 -26.14 -20.73
N LYS A 21 -29.10 -25.09 -21.12
CA LYS A 21 -28.22 -24.38 -20.18
C LYS A 21 -29.07 -23.84 -19.04
N LYS A 22 -28.61 -24.08 -17.81
CA LYS A 22 -29.33 -23.74 -16.58
C LYS A 22 -29.18 -22.26 -16.24
N TYR A 23 -28.07 -21.64 -16.64
CA TYR A 23 -27.83 -20.20 -16.45
C TYR A 23 -27.30 -19.59 -17.76
N GLN A 24 -28.18 -18.84 -18.44
CA GLN A 24 -27.92 -18.27 -19.75
C GLN A 24 -28.37 -16.80 -19.73
N GLY A 25 -27.42 -15.87 -19.85
CA GLY A 25 -27.63 -14.42 -19.74
C GLY A 25 -26.74 -13.77 -18.68
N LEU A 26 -26.37 -12.50 -18.90
CA LEU A 26 -25.56 -11.71 -17.95
C LEU A 26 -26.42 -10.80 -17.04
N LEU A 27 -27.53 -10.28 -17.54
CA LEU A 27 -28.49 -9.48 -16.78
C LEU A 27 -29.63 -10.38 -16.29
N TRP A 28 -29.97 -10.24 -15.01
CA TRP A 28 -31.00 -11.00 -14.32
C TRP A 28 -31.92 -10.05 -13.56
N LYS A 29 -33.23 -10.21 -13.75
CA LYS A 29 -34.27 -9.48 -13.05
C LYS A 29 -34.71 -10.25 -11.80
N ILE A 30 -34.83 -9.54 -10.69
CA ILE A 30 -35.23 -10.03 -9.38
C ILE A 30 -36.59 -9.42 -9.03
N SER A 31 -37.55 -10.25 -8.66
CA SER A 31 -38.93 -9.84 -8.36
C SER A 31 -39.60 -10.78 -7.35
N GLY A 32 -40.79 -10.45 -6.87
CA GLY A 32 -41.46 -11.22 -5.82
C GLY A 32 -40.92 -10.87 -4.43
N ASN A 33 -41.14 -11.74 -3.44
CA ASN A 33 -40.73 -11.58 -2.04
C ASN A 33 -41.00 -10.17 -1.43
N GLY A 34 -42.18 -9.60 -1.74
CA GLY A 34 -42.60 -8.29 -1.23
C GLY A 34 -42.11 -7.06 -2.01
N LEU A 35 -41.24 -7.22 -3.02
CA LEU A 35 -40.72 -6.08 -3.79
C LEU A 35 -41.80 -5.39 -4.64
N GLU A 36 -41.95 -4.07 -4.47
CA GLU A 36 -42.85 -3.23 -5.28
C GLU A 36 -42.33 -3.02 -6.72
N LYS A 37 -41.01 -2.98 -6.88
CA LYS A 37 -40.30 -2.80 -8.15
C LYS A 37 -39.26 -3.91 -8.34
N PRO A 38 -38.98 -4.35 -9.58
CA PRO A 38 -37.93 -5.32 -9.83
C PRO A 38 -36.55 -4.71 -9.57
N SER A 39 -35.69 -5.44 -8.88
CA SER A 39 -34.25 -5.15 -8.81
C SER A 39 -33.48 -5.99 -9.83
N TYR A 40 -32.21 -5.67 -10.05
CA TYR A 40 -31.40 -6.23 -11.13
C TYR A 40 -30.03 -6.70 -10.63
N LEU A 41 -29.55 -7.78 -11.23
CA LEU A 41 -28.26 -8.41 -10.96
C LEU A 41 -27.54 -8.64 -12.29
N TYR A 42 -26.34 -8.10 -12.43
CA TYR A 42 -25.53 -8.18 -13.63
C TYR A 42 -24.19 -8.87 -13.34
N GLY A 43 -23.86 -9.87 -14.15
CA GLY A 43 -22.58 -10.57 -14.11
C GLY A 43 -21.49 -9.78 -14.82
N THR A 44 -20.59 -9.15 -14.08
CA THR A 44 -19.46 -8.37 -14.62
C THR A 44 -18.28 -9.26 -14.99
N MET A 45 -17.28 -8.69 -15.67
CA MET A 45 -15.97 -9.30 -15.84
C MET A 45 -14.90 -8.24 -15.58
N HIS A 46 -13.93 -8.56 -14.73
CA HIS A 46 -12.96 -7.64 -14.14
C HIS A 46 -11.86 -7.13 -15.09
N VAL A 47 -12.16 -7.02 -16.38
CA VAL A 47 -11.24 -6.65 -17.46
C VAL A 47 -11.72 -5.39 -18.18
N SER A 48 -10.79 -4.70 -18.83
CA SER A 48 -11.03 -3.57 -19.73
C SER A 48 -11.39 -3.98 -21.16
N ASN A 49 -11.25 -5.26 -21.54
CA ASN A 49 -11.57 -5.74 -22.88
C ASN A 49 -13.01 -5.36 -23.31
N ARG A 50 -13.16 -4.79 -24.51
CA ARG A 50 -14.44 -4.36 -25.13
C ARG A 50 -15.56 -5.40 -25.11
N VAL A 51 -15.25 -6.69 -25.04
CA VAL A 51 -16.23 -7.79 -24.84
C VAL A 51 -17.09 -7.56 -23.59
N ALA A 52 -16.52 -6.98 -22.52
CA ALA A 52 -17.24 -6.63 -21.30
C ALA A 52 -18.29 -5.53 -21.54
N PHE A 53 -18.02 -4.60 -22.48
CA PHE A 53 -18.78 -3.37 -22.72
C PHE A 53 -19.83 -3.48 -23.83
N HIS A 54 -20.11 -4.68 -24.33
CA HIS A 54 -21.26 -4.99 -25.19
C HIS A 54 -22.58 -4.99 -24.38
N LEU A 55 -22.95 -3.82 -23.86
CA LEU A 55 -24.09 -3.59 -22.96
C LEU A 55 -25.40 -3.45 -23.76
N SER A 56 -26.50 -4.00 -23.24
CA SER A 56 -27.81 -3.99 -23.88
C SER A 56 -28.64 -2.75 -23.51
N GLU A 57 -29.71 -2.45 -24.26
CA GLU A 57 -30.68 -1.43 -23.84
C GLU A 57 -31.26 -1.74 -22.44
N THR A 58 -31.56 -3.02 -22.19
CA THR A 58 -32.06 -3.53 -20.90
C THR A 58 -31.09 -3.29 -19.74
N PHE A 59 -29.77 -3.22 -19.98
CA PHE A 59 -28.79 -2.86 -18.96
C PHE A 59 -28.94 -1.39 -18.54
N PHE A 60 -29.02 -0.46 -19.50
CA PHE A 60 -29.14 0.96 -19.21
C PHE A 60 -30.50 1.29 -18.60
N GLU A 61 -31.58 0.67 -19.08
CA GLU A 61 -32.93 0.84 -18.52
C GLU A 61 -33.04 0.32 -17.09
N ALA A 62 -32.43 -0.83 -16.78
CA ALA A 62 -32.35 -1.37 -15.42
C ALA A 62 -31.54 -0.45 -14.49
N LEU A 63 -30.39 0.04 -14.96
CA LEU A 63 -29.54 0.96 -14.21
C LEU A 63 -30.25 2.30 -13.94
N ASP A 64 -31.00 2.82 -14.92
CA ASP A 64 -31.74 4.07 -14.78
C ASP A 64 -32.96 3.95 -13.85
N GLN A 65 -33.62 2.80 -13.83
CA GLN A 65 -34.73 2.51 -12.91
C GLN A 65 -34.29 2.28 -11.45
N ALA A 66 -33.02 1.94 -11.20
CA ALA A 66 -32.51 1.67 -9.86
C ALA A 66 -32.33 2.93 -9.01
N ASP A 67 -32.68 2.83 -7.73
CA ASP A 67 -32.44 3.88 -6.72
C ASP A 67 -31.01 3.80 -6.16
N VAL A 68 -30.43 2.59 -6.13
CA VAL A 68 -29.11 2.28 -5.57
C VAL A 68 -28.31 1.39 -6.51
N VAL A 69 -27.03 1.68 -6.67
CA VAL A 69 -26.04 0.79 -7.30
C VAL A 69 -25.30 0.02 -6.22
N ALA A 70 -25.30 -1.32 -6.31
CA ALA A 70 -24.59 -2.21 -5.40
C ALA A 70 -23.44 -2.91 -6.16
N LEU A 71 -22.26 -2.95 -5.56
CA LEU A 71 -21.07 -3.61 -6.09
C LEU A 71 -20.43 -4.49 -5.01
N GLU A 72 -19.56 -5.43 -5.38
CA GLU A 72 -18.82 -6.27 -4.41
C GLU A 72 -18.14 -5.40 -3.33
N THR A 73 -17.35 -4.43 -3.78
CA THR A 73 -16.75 -3.37 -2.95
C THR A 73 -17.03 -1.99 -3.58
N ASN A 74 -16.89 -0.89 -2.83
CA ASN A 74 -17.10 0.46 -3.36
C ASN A 74 -15.77 1.09 -3.81
N PRO A 75 -15.56 1.36 -5.12
CA PRO A 75 -14.33 1.96 -5.62
C PRO A 75 -13.99 3.32 -5.01
N GLU A 76 -14.98 4.09 -4.54
CA GLU A 76 -14.80 5.40 -3.90
C GLU A 76 -13.90 5.37 -2.65
N PHE A 77 -13.86 4.23 -1.95
CA PHE A 77 -13.19 4.09 -0.66
C PHE A 77 -11.93 3.21 -0.71
N TRP A 78 -11.58 2.64 -1.87
CA TRP A 78 -10.47 1.67 -1.98
C TRP A 78 -9.14 2.18 -1.41
N ILE A 79 -8.73 3.44 -1.64
CA ILE A 79 -7.45 3.94 -1.09
C ILE A 79 -7.53 4.06 0.43
N GLN A 80 -8.67 4.51 0.96
CA GLN A 80 -8.91 4.66 2.39
C GLN A 80 -9.01 3.30 3.09
N ASP A 81 -9.59 2.30 2.44
CA ASP A 81 -9.74 0.94 2.96
C ASP A 81 -8.40 0.19 2.92
N ILE A 82 -7.63 0.31 1.83
CA ILE A 82 -6.22 -0.15 1.75
C ILE A 82 -5.38 0.49 2.88
N ALA A 83 -5.51 1.81 3.08
CA ALA A 83 -4.76 2.53 4.10
C ALA A 83 -5.21 2.21 5.55
N ARG A 84 -6.39 1.61 5.75
CA ARG A 84 -6.92 1.18 7.06
C ARG A 84 -6.77 -0.32 7.31
N SER A 85 -6.59 -1.12 6.27
CA SER A 85 -6.50 -2.59 6.35
C SER A 85 -5.17 -3.02 6.98
N GLN A 86 -5.21 -3.37 8.27
CA GLN A 86 -4.04 -3.87 8.98
C GLN A 86 -3.54 -5.18 8.34
N LEU A 87 -4.44 -6.08 7.90
CA LEU A 87 -4.06 -7.32 7.22
C LEU A 87 -3.31 -7.08 5.90
N MET A 88 -3.73 -6.08 5.12
CA MET A 88 -3.03 -5.70 3.89
C MET A 88 -1.68 -5.04 4.18
N GLN A 89 -1.59 -4.17 5.19
CA GLN A 89 -0.33 -3.60 5.66
C GLN A 89 0.66 -4.70 6.10
N ASP A 90 0.21 -5.70 6.86
CA ASP A 90 1.05 -6.84 7.25
C ASP A 90 1.48 -7.71 6.06
N TYR A 91 0.58 -7.93 5.11
CA TYR A 91 0.88 -8.70 3.91
C TYR A 91 1.96 -8.02 3.07
N PHE A 92 1.84 -6.71 2.82
CA PHE A 92 2.88 -5.92 2.15
C PHE A 92 4.17 -5.84 2.98
N ARG A 93 4.07 -5.65 4.30
CA ARG A 93 5.25 -5.65 5.18
C ARG A 93 5.98 -6.99 5.13
N MET A 94 5.26 -8.12 5.13
CA MET A 94 5.84 -9.45 5.04
C MET A 94 6.55 -9.67 3.68
N SER A 95 5.96 -9.20 2.57
CA SER A 95 6.60 -9.31 1.26
C SER A 95 7.87 -8.44 1.15
N MET A 96 7.87 -7.26 1.77
CA MET A 96 9.02 -6.34 1.82
C MET A 96 10.12 -6.75 2.82
N MET A 97 9.75 -7.37 3.96
CA MET A 97 10.68 -7.72 5.05
C MET A 97 11.77 -8.72 4.66
N ASN A 98 11.59 -9.46 3.56
CA ASN A 98 12.62 -10.32 2.99
C ASN A 98 13.85 -9.55 2.47
N ASN A 99 13.82 -8.21 2.42
CA ASN A 99 14.88 -7.36 1.87
C ASN A 99 15.52 -6.41 2.90
N ARG A 100 15.79 -6.89 4.13
CA ARG A 100 16.50 -6.09 5.17
C ARG A 100 17.84 -5.50 4.70
N SER A 101 18.48 -6.10 3.71
CA SER A 101 19.72 -5.64 3.08
C SER A 101 19.61 -4.28 2.40
N SER A 102 18.41 -3.74 2.15
CA SER A 102 18.20 -2.49 1.40
C SER A 102 18.45 -1.19 2.19
N TYR A 103 18.61 -1.23 3.52
CA TYR A 103 18.66 -0.01 4.36
C TYR A 103 19.84 0.00 5.37
N PRO A 104 21.11 0.02 4.89
CA PRO A 104 22.30 0.08 5.75
C PRO A 104 22.31 1.31 6.66
N LEU A 105 22.70 1.11 7.92
CA LEU A 105 22.84 2.20 8.90
C LEU A 105 23.94 3.20 8.48
N TYR A 106 25.11 2.70 8.08
CA TYR A 106 26.30 3.55 7.96
C TYR A 106 26.25 4.59 6.82
N THR A 107 25.49 4.33 5.74
CA THR A 107 25.23 5.33 4.68
C THR A 107 23.92 6.09 4.86
N SER A 108 23.26 6.00 6.02
CA SER A 108 21.95 6.63 6.28
C SER A 108 21.99 8.16 6.26
N PHE A 109 23.15 8.79 6.49
CA PHE A 109 23.33 10.24 6.52
C PHE A 109 24.07 10.82 5.31
N VAL A 110 24.41 9.99 4.32
CA VAL A 110 24.88 10.46 3.02
C VAL A 110 23.68 11.08 2.29
N PRO A 111 23.71 12.38 1.94
CA PRO A 111 22.62 13.00 1.18
C PRO A 111 22.53 12.31 -0.20
N LYS A 112 21.33 12.21 -0.78
CA LYS A 112 21.14 11.52 -2.06
C LYS A 112 20.43 12.41 -3.07
N GLN A 113 21.04 12.56 -4.23
CA GLN A 113 20.38 13.18 -5.39
C GLN A 113 19.44 12.18 -6.07
N PRO A 114 18.38 12.66 -6.76
CA PRO A 114 17.62 11.82 -7.66
C PRO A 114 18.49 11.45 -8.87
N LEU A 115 18.52 10.16 -9.19
CA LEU A 115 19.17 9.63 -10.38
C LEU A 115 18.42 10.06 -11.65
N GLN A 116 19.10 10.07 -12.79
CA GLN A 116 18.45 10.38 -14.06
C GLN A 116 17.27 9.44 -14.36
N SER A 117 17.43 8.14 -14.16
CA SER A 117 16.38 7.14 -14.35
C SER A 117 15.19 7.29 -13.39
N GLU A 118 15.42 7.85 -12.19
CA GLU A 118 14.33 8.20 -11.27
C GLU A 118 13.54 9.39 -11.80
N LEU A 119 14.21 10.45 -12.28
CA LEU A 119 13.55 11.60 -12.91
C LEU A 119 12.77 11.22 -14.18
N GLU A 120 13.33 10.34 -15.02
CA GLU A 120 12.67 9.76 -16.19
C GLU A 120 11.37 9.03 -15.78
N TYR A 121 11.46 8.13 -14.79
CA TYR A 121 10.29 7.44 -14.22
C TYR A 121 9.25 8.42 -13.64
N TYR A 122 9.67 9.45 -12.89
CA TYR A 122 8.76 10.43 -12.29
C TYR A 122 8.07 11.35 -13.29
N LEU A 123 8.59 11.48 -14.52
CA LEU A 123 7.94 12.19 -15.63
C LEU A 123 6.99 11.26 -16.39
N ALA A 124 7.47 10.05 -16.74
CA ALA A 124 6.77 9.15 -17.65
C ALA A 124 5.65 8.33 -17.01
N GLN A 125 5.88 7.79 -15.81
CA GLN A 125 5.00 6.78 -15.21
C GLN A 125 4.04 7.40 -14.20
N ASP A 126 2.81 6.92 -14.16
CA ASP A 126 1.89 7.18 -13.05
C ASP A 126 2.12 6.19 -11.91
N GLN A 127 1.46 6.37 -10.76
CA GLN A 127 1.52 5.37 -9.68
C GLN A 127 0.93 4.04 -10.18
N ASP A 128 1.68 2.94 -10.08
CA ASP A 128 1.28 1.61 -10.58
C ASP A 128 -0.11 1.15 -10.07
N MET A 129 -0.49 1.60 -8.86
CA MET A 129 -1.81 1.35 -8.27
C MET A 129 -2.95 1.97 -9.10
N LEU A 130 -2.75 3.13 -9.75
CA LEU A 130 -3.76 3.77 -10.59
C LEU A 130 -4.18 2.90 -11.77
N ASN A 131 -3.28 2.11 -12.36
CA ASN A 131 -3.69 1.17 -13.40
C ASN A 131 -4.70 0.16 -12.85
N ASN A 132 -4.39 -0.49 -11.73
CA ASN A 132 -5.29 -1.48 -11.11
C ASN A 132 -6.63 -0.87 -10.64
N MET A 133 -6.63 0.43 -10.31
CA MET A 133 -7.81 1.17 -9.84
C MET A 133 -8.70 1.72 -10.96
N LEU A 134 -8.14 2.30 -12.02
CA LEU A 134 -8.89 3.08 -13.02
C LEU A 134 -9.09 2.35 -14.36
N TRP A 135 -8.06 1.66 -14.83
CA TRP A 135 -7.98 1.19 -16.22
C TRP A 135 -7.90 -0.33 -16.35
N ARG A 136 -7.03 -0.98 -15.57
CA ARG A 136 -6.63 -2.39 -15.66
C ARG A 136 -6.12 -2.76 -17.05
N PHE A 137 -5.34 -1.87 -17.66
CA PHE A 137 -4.73 -2.11 -18.95
C PHE A 137 -3.68 -3.21 -18.89
N SER A 138 -3.63 -4.03 -19.94
CA SER A 138 -2.55 -4.98 -20.18
C SER A 138 -1.52 -4.39 -21.14
N ALA A 139 -0.24 -4.70 -20.93
CA ALA A 139 0.88 -4.11 -21.69
C ALA A 139 0.83 -4.33 -23.23
N ASN A 140 -0.01 -5.26 -23.69
CA ASN A 140 -0.21 -5.56 -25.12
C ASN A 140 -1.65 -5.28 -25.60
N GLY A 141 -2.57 -4.85 -24.72
CA GLY A 141 -4.01 -4.81 -24.98
C GLY A 141 -4.60 -3.42 -25.23
N GLU A 142 -3.88 -2.33 -24.96
CA GLU A 142 -4.40 -0.95 -24.92
C GLU A 142 -5.34 -0.54 -26.08
N ASN A 143 -5.09 -1.00 -27.31
CA ASN A 143 -5.92 -0.66 -28.49
C ASN A 143 -7.27 -1.43 -28.57
N PHE A 144 -7.40 -2.53 -27.82
CA PHE A 144 -8.56 -3.43 -27.78
C PHE A 144 -9.32 -3.36 -26.44
N GLU A 145 -8.81 -2.55 -25.52
CA GLU A 145 -9.37 -2.28 -24.20
C GLU A 145 -10.20 -0.97 -24.24
N GLU A 146 -11.06 -0.80 -23.24
CA GLU A 146 -11.85 0.41 -22.95
C GLU A 146 -11.13 1.23 -21.87
N GLY A 147 -11.36 2.54 -21.81
CA GLY A 147 -10.74 3.45 -20.83
C GLY A 147 -11.12 3.21 -19.36
N THR A 148 -11.77 2.09 -19.04
CA THR A 148 -12.02 1.58 -17.69
C THR A 148 -12.46 0.10 -17.75
N PHE A 149 -12.71 -0.54 -16.61
CA PHE A 149 -13.31 -1.88 -16.50
C PHE A 149 -14.76 -1.81 -16.01
N LEU A 150 -15.54 -2.86 -16.27
CA LEU A 150 -17.00 -2.78 -16.21
C LEU A 150 -17.56 -2.46 -14.81
N ASP A 151 -16.96 -2.98 -13.75
CA ASP A 151 -17.39 -2.69 -12.37
C ASP A 151 -17.25 -1.19 -12.05
N LEU A 152 -16.16 -0.56 -12.51
CA LEU A 152 -15.93 0.86 -12.34
C LEU A 152 -16.84 1.70 -13.25
N PHE A 153 -17.15 1.24 -14.47
CA PHE A 153 -18.16 1.88 -15.32
C PHE A 153 -19.55 1.90 -14.68
N ILE A 154 -19.96 0.81 -14.01
CA ILE A 154 -21.23 0.75 -13.26
C ILE A 154 -21.21 1.76 -12.09
N TYR A 155 -20.11 1.83 -11.33
CA TYR A 155 -19.90 2.85 -10.30
C TYR A 155 -20.02 4.28 -10.86
N GLN A 156 -19.27 4.59 -11.93
CA GLN A 156 -19.25 5.90 -12.58
C GLN A 156 -20.64 6.30 -13.07
N SER A 157 -21.33 5.39 -13.75
CA SER A 157 -22.69 5.60 -14.23
C SER A 157 -23.66 5.87 -13.08
N GLY A 158 -23.51 5.18 -11.95
CA GLY A 158 -24.25 5.45 -10.72
C GLY A 158 -24.02 6.86 -10.18
N LYS A 159 -22.76 7.22 -9.94
CA LYS A 159 -22.36 8.53 -9.40
C LYS A 159 -22.78 9.69 -10.31
N LYS A 160 -22.48 9.61 -11.61
CA LYS A 160 -22.83 10.63 -12.62
C LYS A 160 -24.35 10.82 -12.75
N LYS A 161 -25.16 9.79 -12.48
CA LYS A 161 -26.64 9.86 -12.44
C LYS A 161 -27.21 10.12 -11.05
N GLY A 162 -26.39 10.49 -10.06
CA GLY A 162 -26.82 10.87 -8.71
C GLY A 162 -27.35 9.71 -7.84
N LYS A 163 -27.09 8.45 -8.22
CA LYS A 163 -27.54 7.26 -7.50
C LYS A 163 -26.65 7.00 -6.30
N LYS A 164 -27.22 6.45 -5.22
CA LYS A 164 -26.43 5.98 -4.07
C LYS A 164 -25.62 4.77 -4.50
N VAL A 165 -24.34 4.71 -4.15
CA VAL A 165 -23.51 3.50 -4.33
C VAL A 165 -23.25 2.85 -2.98
N VAL A 166 -23.29 1.51 -2.92
CA VAL A 166 -23.00 0.71 -1.73
C VAL A 166 -22.11 -0.50 -2.07
N ALA A 167 -21.30 -0.92 -1.11
CA ALA A 167 -20.61 -2.21 -1.14
C ALA A 167 -21.53 -3.32 -0.60
N LEU A 168 -21.38 -4.54 -1.11
CA LEU A 168 -22.04 -5.75 -0.61
C LEU A 168 -21.16 -6.54 0.36
N GLU A 169 -19.83 -6.34 0.30
CA GLU A 169 -18.85 -6.99 1.15
C GLU A 169 -18.04 -5.96 1.97
N ASP A 170 -17.44 -6.42 3.07
CA ASP A 170 -16.40 -5.68 3.78
C ASP A 170 -15.03 -5.91 3.13
N PHE A 171 -14.22 -4.85 3.03
CA PHE A 171 -12.92 -4.91 2.36
C PHE A 171 -11.92 -5.85 3.04
N GLU A 172 -11.84 -5.84 4.38
CA GLU A 172 -10.91 -6.67 5.16
C GLU A 172 -11.28 -8.15 5.02
N ASP A 173 -12.58 -8.47 5.04
CA ASP A 173 -13.07 -9.84 4.90
C ASP A 173 -12.97 -10.38 3.46
N SER A 174 -13.22 -9.55 2.45
CA SER A 174 -12.96 -9.92 1.05
C SER A 174 -11.48 -10.14 0.79
N PHE A 175 -10.60 -9.28 1.32
CA PHE A 175 -9.15 -9.48 1.22
C PHE A 175 -8.68 -10.74 1.97
N ARG A 176 -9.21 -10.99 3.17
CA ARG A 176 -8.96 -12.24 3.92
C ARG A 176 -9.39 -13.47 3.13
N SER A 177 -10.51 -13.40 2.41
CA SER A 177 -11.02 -14.48 1.55
C SER A 177 -10.11 -14.74 0.34
N VAL A 178 -9.58 -13.67 -0.28
CA VAL A 178 -8.55 -13.77 -1.33
C VAL A 178 -7.25 -14.40 -0.81
N LEU A 179 -6.86 -14.12 0.43
CA LEU A 179 -5.69 -14.77 1.03
C LEU A 179 -5.95 -16.26 1.36
N LEU A 180 -7.14 -16.59 1.86
CA LEU A 180 -7.56 -17.96 2.18
C LEU A 180 -7.71 -18.85 0.93
N SER A 181 -8.13 -18.30 -0.21
CA SER A 181 -8.31 -19.05 -1.46
C SER A 181 -7.02 -19.64 -2.01
N ASN A 182 -5.88 -19.00 -1.71
CA ASN A 182 -4.54 -19.39 -2.14
C ASN A 182 -3.88 -20.46 -1.25
N ARG A 183 -4.59 -20.99 -0.24
CA ARG A 183 -4.09 -22.09 0.59
C ARG A 183 -3.79 -23.34 -0.25
N PHE A 184 -2.69 -24.01 0.09
CA PHE A 184 -2.31 -25.27 -0.52
C PHE A 184 -3.37 -26.35 -0.27
N ASP A 185 -3.84 -26.98 -1.34
CA ASP A 185 -4.79 -28.08 -1.30
C ASP A 185 -4.14 -29.36 -1.86
N LYS A 186 -3.86 -30.31 -0.98
CA LYS A 186 -3.27 -31.62 -1.33
C LYS A 186 -4.20 -32.51 -2.16
N ASP A 187 -5.51 -32.24 -2.12
CA ASP A 187 -6.53 -33.03 -2.80
C ASP A 187 -6.88 -32.43 -4.19
N ALA A 188 -6.41 -31.21 -4.48
CA ALA A 188 -6.61 -30.53 -5.76
C ALA A 188 -5.90 -31.28 -6.90
N LYS A 189 -6.65 -31.52 -7.99
CA LYS A 189 -6.16 -32.26 -9.16
C LYS A 189 -6.27 -31.35 -10.38
N PRO A 190 -5.15 -30.79 -10.88
CA PRO A 190 -5.19 -30.01 -12.11
C PRO A 190 -5.67 -30.87 -13.28
N LEU A 191 -6.25 -30.23 -14.30
CA LEU A 191 -6.59 -30.93 -15.53
C LEU A 191 -5.34 -31.58 -16.15
N SER A 192 -5.49 -32.80 -16.66
CA SER A 192 -4.49 -33.33 -17.60
C SER A 192 -4.50 -32.49 -18.89
N GLU A 193 -3.35 -32.41 -19.56
CA GLU A 193 -3.19 -31.71 -20.85
C GLU A 193 -4.30 -32.08 -21.86
N ARG A 194 -4.66 -33.36 -21.95
CA ARG A 194 -5.74 -33.84 -22.82
C ARG A 194 -7.13 -33.31 -22.42
N GLN A 195 -7.40 -33.13 -21.13
CA GLN A 195 -8.65 -32.51 -20.66
C GLN A 195 -8.66 -31.01 -20.93
N ALA A 196 -7.53 -30.32 -20.70
CA ALA A 196 -7.35 -28.91 -21.00
C ALA A 196 -7.58 -28.63 -22.49
N LEU A 197 -6.86 -29.33 -23.38
CA LEU A 197 -7.03 -29.21 -24.84
C LEU A 197 -8.46 -29.54 -25.30
N LYS A 198 -9.13 -30.51 -24.66
CA LYS A 198 -10.52 -30.83 -24.99
C LYS A 198 -11.50 -29.71 -24.59
N LEU A 199 -11.24 -29.00 -23.49
CA LEU A 199 -12.10 -27.91 -23.03
C LEU A 199 -11.80 -26.60 -23.79
N LEU A 200 -10.54 -26.35 -24.13
CA LEU A 200 -10.10 -25.26 -25.03
C LEU A 200 -10.65 -25.43 -26.45
N GLY A 201 -10.69 -26.65 -26.98
CA GLY A 201 -11.17 -26.90 -28.34
C GLY A 201 -10.31 -26.18 -29.38
N ASP A 202 -10.90 -25.22 -30.09
CA ASP A 202 -10.23 -24.42 -31.13
C ASP A 202 -9.65 -23.09 -30.61
N PHE A 203 -9.91 -22.71 -29.35
CA PHE A 203 -9.39 -21.49 -28.73
C PHE A 203 -7.89 -21.60 -28.42
N GLN A 204 -7.15 -20.51 -28.58
CA GLN A 204 -5.69 -20.46 -28.35
C GLN A 204 -5.34 -20.37 -26.87
N SER A 205 -6.25 -19.85 -26.03
CA SER A 205 -6.01 -19.71 -24.59
C SER A 205 -7.30 -19.80 -23.76
N TRP A 206 -7.15 -19.91 -22.44
CA TRP A 206 -8.27 -19.96 -21.51
C TRP A 206 -9.01 -18.63 -21.41
N GLU A 207 -8.28 -17.53 -21.57
CA GLU A 207 -8.80 -16.16 -21.60
C GLU A 207 -9.73 -15.99 -22.81
N GLU A 208 -9.33 -16.46 -24.00
CA GLU A 208 -10.16 -16.39 -25.21
C GLU A 208 -11.48 -17.20 -25.06
N LEU A 209 -11.40 -18.40 -24.50
CA LEU A 209 -12.55 -19.24 -24.17
C LEU A 209 -13.46 -18.58 -23.11
N GLN A 210 -12.88 -17.96 -22.07
CA GLN A 210 -13.62 -17.25 -21.02
C GLN A 210 -14.33 -16.01 -21.58
N GLU A 211 -13.65 -15.23 -22.41
CA GLU A 211 -14.25 -14.09 -23.11
C GLU A 211 -15.40 -14.51 -24.01
N ASP A 212 -15.28 -15.63 -24.72
CA ASP A 212 -16.36 -16.14 -25.57
C ASP A 212 -17.55 -16.67 -24.76
N ALA A 213 -17.29 -17.39 -23.66
CA ALA A 213 -18.33 -17.80 -22.72
C ALA A 213 -19.09 -16.58 -22.16
N TYR A 214 -18.37 -15.54 -21.73
CA TYR A 214 -18.96 -14.28 -21.25
C TYR A 214 -19.71 -13.53 -22.38
N ARG A 215 -19.15 -13.43 -23.58
CA ARG A 215 -19.78 -12.84 -24.77
C ARG A 215 -21.11 -13.51 -25.09
N LYS A 216 -21.18 -14.84 -24.92
CA LYS A 216 -22.39 -15.65 -25.10
C LYS A 216 -23.31 -15.67 -23.88
N GLY A 217 -22.90 -15.10 -22.74
CA GLY A 217 -23.65 -15.16 -21.47
C GLY A 217 -23.79 -16.59 -20.93
N ASP A 218 -22.83 -17.47 -21.25
CA ASP A 218 -22.81 -18.89 -20.89
C ASP A 218 -22.19 -19.09 -19.50
N LEU A 219 -23.00 -18.85 -18.46
CA LEU A 219 -22.53 -18.91 -17.08
C LEU A 219 -22.21 -20.36 -16.65
N ASP A 220 -22.86 -21.38 -17.25
CA ASP A 220 -22.53 -22.80 -17.02
C ASP A 220 -21.11 -23.13 -17.52
N LEU A 221 -20.71 -22.60 -18.68
CA LEU A 221 -19.35 -22.73 -19.20
C LEU A 221 -18.33 -21.93 -18.37
N LEU A 222 -18.69 -20.74 -17.89
CA LEU A 222 -17.82 -19.96 -16.98
C LEU A 222 -17.56 -20.70 -15.65
N ASP A 223 -18.57 -21.30 -15.01
CA ASP A 223 -18.36 -22.14 -13.81
C ASP A 223 -17.44 -23.34 -14.12
N THR A 224 -17.58 -23.92 -15.31
CA THR A 224 -16.74 -25.03 -15.78
C THR A 224 -15.28 -24.60 -15.97
N ILE A 225 -15.02 -23.43 -16.55
CA ILE A 225 -13.68 -22.86 -16.74
C ILE A 225 -13.04 -22.53 -15.39
N VAL A 226 -13.75 -21.80 -14.52
CA VAL A 226 -13.24 -21.42 -13.19
C VAL A 226 -12.92 -22.65 -12.35
N SER A 227 -13.80 -23.67 -12.35
CA SER A 227 -13.56 -24.94 -11.66
C SER A 227 -12.42 -25.77 -12.25
N SER A 228 -12.07 -25.55 -13.52
CA SER A 228 -10.98 -26.24 -14.23
C SER A 228 -9.62 -25.59 -13.99
N LEU A 229 -9.58 -24.25 -13.94
CA LEU A 229 -8.38 -23.47 -13.63
C LEU A 229 -8.04 -23.50 -12.14
N TYR A 230 -9.06 -23.37 -11.28
CA TYR A 230 -8.92 -23.24 -9.84
C TYR A 230 -9.50 -24.47 -9.13
N THR A 231 -8.77 -25.58 -9.21
CA THR A 231 -9.19 -26.90 -8.69
C THR A 231 -9.10 -27.05 -7.16
N SER A 232 -8.61 -26.02 -6.45
CA SER A 232 -8.54 -25.98 -4.99
C SER A 232 -9.93 -25.79 -4.37
N ARG A 233 -10.28 -26.61 -3.38
CA ARG A 233 -11.52 -26.44 -2.59
C ARG A 233 -11.53 -25.10 -1.84
N TYR A 234 -10.37 -24.62 -1.41
CA TYR A 234 -10.27 -23.33 -0.72
C TYR A 234 -10.57 -22.16 -1.67
N TYR A 235 -10.25 -22.29 -2.96
CA TYR A 235 -10.67 -21.31 -3.95
C TYR A 235 -12.19 -21.30 -4.11
N ARG A 236 -12.81 -22.47 -4.36
CA ARG A 236 -14.27 -22.55 -4.51
C ARG A 236 -15.02 -22.03 -3.28
N GLU A 237 -14.50 -22.31 -2.09
CA GLU A 237 -15.11 -21.87 -0.84
C GLU A 237 -14.96 -20.36 -0.59
N ASN A 238 -13.73 -19.84 -0.65
CA ASN A 238 -13.45 -18.46 -0.22
C ASN A 238 -13.64 -17.43 -1.35
N MET A 239 -13.34 -17.77 -2.61
CA MET A 239 -13.59 -16.83 -3.72
C MET A 239 -15.05 -16.79 -4.16
N LEU A 240 -15.81 -17.88 -3.96
CA LEU A 240 -17.19 -17.99 -4.45
C LEU A 240 -18.19 -18.23 -3.32
N ASN A 241 -18.20 -19.39 -2.66
CA ASN A 241 -19.31 -19.77 -1.76
C ASN A 241 -19.56 -18.75 -0.62
N ILE A 242 -18.54 -18.43 0.18
CA ILE A 242 -18.67 -17.51 1.33
C ILE A 242 -19.07 -16.10 0.87
N ARG A 243 -18.38 -15.59 -0.16
CA ARG A 243 -18.64 -14.28 -0.76
C ARG A 243 -20.05 -14.18 -1.35
N ASN A 244 -20.52 -15.23 -2.01
CA ASN A 244 -21.89 -15.31 -2.54
C ASN A 244 -22.96 -15.25 -1.45
N GLU A 245 -22.73 -15.88 -0.29
CA GLU A 245 -23.67 -15.82 0.83
C GLU A 245 -23.75 -14.40 1.43
N ILE A 246 -22.60 -13.75 1.62
CA ILE A 246 -22.50 -12.36 2.08
C ILE A 246 -23.23 -11.43 1.10
N MET A 247 -22.89 -11.50 -0.18
CA MET A 247 -23.50 -10.66 -1.21
C MET A 247 -25.02 -10.90 -1.34
N ALA A 248 -25.47 -12.16 -1.34
CA ALA A 248 -26.89 -12.47 -1.41
C ALA A 248 -27.67 -11.98 -0.17
N HIS A 249 -27.06 -11.96 1.01
CA HIS A 249 -27.66 -11.39 2.22
C HIS A 249 -27.69 -9.85 2.21
N GLY A 250 -26.62 -9.21 1.72
CA GLY A 250 -26.57 -7.77 1.50
C GLY A 250 -27.65 -7.31 0.52
N MET A 251 -27.77 -7.99 -0.64
CA MET A 251 -28.82 -7.75 -1.63
C MET A 251 -30.22 -7.94 -1.05
N ASP A 252 -30.49 -9.05 -0.36
CA ASP A 252 -31.78 -9.33 0.28
C ASP A 252 -32.21 -8.19 1.23
N SER A 253 -31.27 -7.71 2.05
CA SER A 253 -31.52 -6.60 2.98
C SER A 253 -31.73 -5.26 2.27
N LEU A 254 -30.96 -4.97 1.22
CA LEU A 254 -30.97 -3.70 0.51
C LEU A 254 -32.16 -3.56 -0.45
N MET A 255 -32.62 -4.64 -1.09
CA MET A 255 -33.78 -4.62 -2.00
C MET A 255 -35.09 -4.26 -1.28
N GLN A 256 -35.19 -4.53 0.03
CA GLN A 256 -36.34 -4.13 0.85
C GLN A 256 -36.36 -2.63 1.16
N LEU A 257 -35.28 -1.89 0.86
CA LEU A 257 -35.17 -0.45 1.08
C LEU A 257 -35.27 0.38 -0.22
N GLY A 258 -35.11 -0.25 -1.38
CA GLY A 258 -35.15 0.43 -2.68
C GLY A 258 -34.72 -0.47 -3.84
N THR A 259 -34.88 0.05 -5.06
CA THR A 259 -34.58 -0.69 -6.29
C THR A 259 -33.07 -0.78 -6.50
N LEU A 260 -32.51 -1.99 -6.57
CA LEU A 260 -31.06 -2.18 -6.79
C LEU A 260 -30.73 -2.42 -8.25
N PHE A 261 -29.62 -1.84 -8.71
CA PHE A 261 -28.81 -2.39 -9.79
C PHE A 261 -27.52 -2.94 -9.20
N THR A 262 -27.33 -4.25 -9.28
CA THR A 262 -26.20 -4.95 -8.65
C THR A 262 -25.20 -5.44 -9.69
N GLY A 263 -23.93 -5.10 -9.56
CA GLY A 263 -22.83 -5.65 -10.36
C GLY A 263 -21.92 -6.55 -9.51
N VAL A 264 -21.78 -7.81 -9.88
CA VAL A 264 -20.85 -8.79 -9.27
C VAL A 264 -20.24 -9.65 -10.38
N GLY A 265 -19.04 -10.18 -10.20
CA GLY A 265 -18.35 -10.98 -11.21
C GLY A 265 -19.21 -12.17 -11.67
N ALA A 266 -19.25 -12.43 -12.97
CA ALA A 266 -20.12 -13.45 -13.57
C ALA A 266 -19.91 -14.87 -13.00
N ALA A 267 -18.70 -15.16 -12.48
CA ALA A 267 -18.39 -16.41 -11.78
C ALA A 267 -19.18 -16.62 -10.47
N HIS A 268 -19.68 -15.55 -9.84
CA HIS A 268 -20.50 -15.59 -8.63
C HIS A 268 -21.96 -15.99 -8.88
N LEU A 269 -22.43 -15.91 -10.13
CA LEU A 269 -23.84 -16.11 -10.47
C LEU A 269 -24.31 -17.59 -10.56
N PRO A 270 -23.60 -18.52 -11.23
CA PRO A 270 -24.06 -19.89 -11.49
C PRO A 270 -23.82 -20.86 -10.31
N GLY A 271 -24.38 -22.07 -10.44
CA GLY A 271 -24.18 -23.16 -9.48
C GLY A 271 -25.10 -23.09 -8.25
N ASN A 272 -25.07 -24.11 -7.38
CA ASN A 272 -26.00 -24.22 -6.26
C ASN A 272 -25.78 -23.14 -5.18
N MET A 273 -24.52 -22.75 -4.97
CA MET A 273 -24.09 -21.62 -4.12
C MET A 273 -23.96 -20.31 -4.90
N GLY A 274 -24.41 -20.25 -6.15
CA GLY A 274 -24.41 -19.02 -6.95
C GLY A 274 -25.48 -18.04 -6.47
N VAL A 275 -25.20 -16.74 -6.55
CA VAL A 275 -26.08 -15.66 -6.07
C VAL A 275 -27.51 -15.80 -6.62
N ILE A 276 -27.67 -16.21 -7.88
CA ILE A 276 -28.99 -16.47 -8.51
C ILE A 276 -29.82 -17.47 -7.69
N ASN A 277 -29.20 -18.57 -7.25
CA ASN A 277 -29.91 -19.62 -6.50
C ASN A 277 -30.06 -19.27 -5.02
N LEU A 278 -29.08 -18.58 -4.42
CA LEU A 278 -29.17 -18.10 -3.04
C LEU A 278 -30.31 -17.08 -2.86
N LEU A 279 -30.60 -16.27 -3.88
CA LEU A 279 -31.78 -15.39 -3.91
C LEU A 279 -33.08 -16.17 -4.15
N ARG A 280 -33.09 -17.16 -5.07
CA ARG A 280 -34.27 -18.04 -5.26
C ARG A 280 -34.64 -18.81 -4.00
N GLN A 281 -33.65 -19.29 -3.23
CA GLN A 281 -33.85 -19.96 -1.94
C GLN A 281 -34.44 -19.02 -0.87
N ARG A 282 -34.15 -17.71 -0.96
CA ARG A 282 -34.77 -16.65 -0.13
C ARG A 282 -36.17 -16.22 -0.59
N GLY A 283 -36.74 -16.86 -1.62
CA GLY A 283 -38.10 -16.61 -2.08
C GLY A 283 -38.25 -15.61 -3.24
N TYR A 284 -37.15 -15.09 -3.80
CA TYR A 284 -37.19 -14.22 -4.97
C TYR A 284 -37.35 -15.00 -6.28
N THR A 285 -38.13 -14.45 -7.20
CA THR A 285 -38.14 -14.86 -8.61
C THR A 285 -36.98 -14.19 -9.33
N VAL A 286 -36.01 -14.98 -9.80
CA VAL A 286 -34.82 -14.50 -10.53
C VAL A 286 -34.79 -15.08 -11.93
N THR A 287 -34.96 -14.24 -12.95
CA THR A 287 -35.09 -14.60 -14.38
C THR A 287 -34.07 -13.85 -15.24
N PRO A 288 -33.51 -14.47 -16.31
CA PRO A 288 -32.60 -13.77 -17.20
C PRO A 288 -33.37 -12.77 -18.06
N GLU A 289 -32.73 -11.64 -18.39
CA GLU A 289 -33.23 -10.63 -19.31
C GLU A 289 -32.58 -10.77 -20.70
N GLU A 290 -33.29 -10.35 -21.75
CA GLU A 290 -32.76 -10.43 -23.11
C GLU A 290 -31.63 -9.42 -23.36
N ARG A 291 -30.56 -9.89 -24.01
CA ARG A 291 -29.40 -9.07 -24.40
C ARG A 291 -29.59 -8.51 -25.81
N VAL A 292 -30.36 -7.43 -25.93
CA VAL A 292 -30.51 -6.68 -27.19
C VAL A 292 -29.54 -5.50 -27.20
N ILE A 293 -28.56 -5.52 -28.12
CA ILE A 293 -27.61 -4.42 -28.34
C ILE A 293 -28.04 -3.69 -29.62
N THR A 294 -28.17 -2.37 -29.53
CA THR A 294 -28.57 -1.47 -30.63
C THR A 294 -27.68 -0.24 -30.66
N SER A 295 -27.90 0.65 -31.64
CA SER A 295 -27.28 1.98 -31.63
C SER A 295 -27.66 2.78 -30.37
N LYS A 296 -28.90 2.68 -29.87
CA LYS A 296 -29.34 3.37 -28.65
C LYS A 296 -28.48 2.99 -27.44
N SER A 297 -28.16 1.71 -27.24
CA SER A 297 -27.28 1.29 -26.14
C SER A 297 -25.83 1.77 -26.29
N ILE A 298 -25.34 1.95 -27.52
CA ILE A 298 -24.02 2.53 -27.79
C ILE A 298 -24.04 4.04 -27.47
N ASP A 299 -25.06 4.75 -27.95
CA ASP A 299 -25.26 6.18 -27.69
C ASP A 299 -25.38 6.48 -26.18
N GLU A 300 -26.07 5.64 -25.40
CA GLU A 300 -26.18 5.80 -23.94
C GLU A 300 -24.86 5.54 -23.20
N LYS A 301 -24.01 4.62 -23.67
CA LYS A 301 -22.63 4.48 -23.17
C LYS A 301 -21.85 5.76 -23.43
N GLU A 302 -21.81 6.23 -24.68
CA GLU A 302 -21.02 7.41 -25.07
C GLU A 302 -21.45 8.68 -24.32
N LYS A 303 -22.76 8.89 -24.11
CA LYS A 303 -23.29 9.96 -23.25
C LYS A 303 -22.78 9.84 -21.82
N THR A 304 -22.84 8.64 -21.23
CA THR A 304 -22.42 8.40 -19.84
C THR A 304 -20.91 8.56 -19.66
N ASP A 305 -20.11 8.17 -20.66
CA ASP A 305 -18.66 8.42 -20.71
C ASP A 305 -18.34 9.91 -20.83
N ALA A 306 -19.14 10.68 -21.56
CA ALA A 306 -18.94 12.12 -21.79
C ALA A 306 -19.37 13.01 -20.59
N LEU A 307 -20.22 12.52 -19.69
CA LEU A 307 -20.58 13.24 -18.46
C LEU A 307 -19.38 13.34 -17.51
N ILE A 308 -19.16 14.52 -16.93
CA ILE A 308 -18.21 14.75 -15.84
C ILE A 308 -19.00 14.90 -14.55
N PHE A 309 -18.62 14.15 -13.51
CA PHE A 309 -19.11 14.33 -12.15
C PHE A 309 -18.34 15.49 -11.49
N GLU A 310 -19.04 16.57 -11.14
CA GLU A 310 -18.46 17.72 -10.45
C GLU A 310 -18.30 17.43 -8.95
N HIS A 311 -17.06 17.32 -8.49
CA HIS A 311 -16.77 17.19 -7.05
C HIS A 311 -16.82 18.54 -6.34
N GLN A 312 -17.21 18.52 -5.07
CA GLN A 312 -17.03 19.69 -4.20
C GLN A 312 -15.54 19.88 -3.90
N LEU A 313 -14.92 20.85 -4.56
CA LEU A 313 -13.52 21.22 -4.30
C LEU A 313 -13.29 21.64 -2.85
N GLN A 314 -12.27 21.07 -2.23
CA GLN A 314 -11.81 21.34 -0.88
C GLN A 314 -10.36 21.85 -0.88
N ASP A 315 -9.98 22.57 0.16
CA ASP A 315 -8.61 23.07 0.33
C ASP A 315 -7.66 21.92 0.69
N PHE A 316 -6.59 21.78 -0.08
CA PHE A 316 -5.46 20.91 0.22
C PHE A 316 -4.29 21.73 0.77
N ARG A 317 -3.64 21.19 1.81
CA ARG A 317 -2.38 21.69 2.33
C ARG A 317 -1.45 20.51 2.63
N SER A 318 -0.19 20.59 2.23
CA SER A 318 0.83 19.59 2.56
C SER A 318 1.12 19.55 4.08
N ASP A 319 1.69 18.45 4.58
CA ASP A 319 1.95 18.27 6.03
C ASP A 319 2.81 19.40 6.65
N ASP A 320 3.84 19.85 5.94
CA ASP A 320 4.72 20.99 6.29
C ASP A 320 4.05 22.36 6.10
N GLY A 321 2.89 22.38 5.44
CA GLY A 321 2.15 23.55 5.10
C GLY A 321 2.73 24.42 3.99
N PHE A 322 3.74 23.93 3.26
CA PHE A 322 4.45 24.63 2.17
C PHE A 322 3.62 24.74 0.88
N ILE A 323 2.75 23.78 0.59
CA ILE A 323 1.95 23.71 -0.63
C ILE A 323 0.48 23.91 -0.27
N GLN A 324 -0.22 24.77 -1.01
CA GLN A 324 -1.66 24.97 -0.92
C GLN A 324 -2.30 25.00 -2.31
N THR A 325 -3.39 24.26 -2.50
CA THR A 325 -4.23 24.31 -3.72
C THR A 325 -5.63 23.78 -3.40
N ARG A 326 -6.53 23.68 -4.38
CA ARG A 326 -7.82 22.99 -4.22
C ARG A 326 -7.87 21.67 -5.00
N VAL A 327 -8.50 20.68 -4.38
CA VAL A 327 -8.58 19.30 -4.88
C VAL A 327 -10.03 18.78 -4.80
N PRO A 328 -10.45 17.84 -5.67
CA PRO A 328 -11.79 17.26 -5.63
C PRO A 328 -12.04 16.28 -4.48
N GLY A 329 -11.00 15.85 -3.75
CA GLY A 329 -11.15 14.90 -2.65
C GLY A 329 -9.88 14.74 -1.82
N PRO A 330 -9.88 13.86 -0.79
CA PRO A 330 -8.75 13.69 0.11
C PRO A 330 -7.55 13.05 -0.59
N MET A 331 -6.45 13.81 -0.71
CA MET A 331 -5.20 13.32 -1.25
C MET A 331 -4.53 12.35 -0.27
N SER A 332 -4.27 11.12 -0.70
CA SER A 332 -3.60 10.09 0.09
C SER A 332 -2.09 10.15 -0.12
N LYS A 333 -1.30 10.13 0.96
CA LYS A 333 0.16 10.30 0.91
C LYS A 333 0.89 8.97 0.89
N LEU A 334 1.59 8.70 -0.21
CA LEU A 334 2.56 7.63 -0.40
C LEU A 334 3.97 8.19 -0.18
N VAL A 335 4.87 7.37 0.37
CA VAL A 335 6.30 7.70 0.53
C VAL A 335 7.11 6.48 0.12
N SER A 336 8.14 6.69 -0.70
CA SER A 336 9.03 5.63 -1.20
C SER A 336 10.39 6.19 -1.59
N GLY A 337 11.47 5.59 -1.11
CA GLY A 337 12.84 5.89 -1.56
C GLY A 337 13.25 7.35 -1.34
N ASN A 338 13.33 8.14 -2.42
CA ASN A 338 13.71 9.57 -2.39
C ASN A 338 12.54 10.55 -2.69
N TYR A 339 11.30 10.07 -2.80
CA TYR A 339 10.16 10.92 -3.11
C TYR A 339 8.94 10.68 -2.20
N GLN A 340 8.06 11.69 -2.15
CA GLN A 340 6.71 11.58 -1.63
C GLN A 340 5.72 11.80 -2.78
N GLU A 341 4.57 11.14 -2.74
CA GLU A 341 3.46 11.44 -3.66
C GLU A 341 2.14 11.56 -2.92
N TYR A 342 1.45 12.68 -3.11
CA TYR A 342 0.06 12.84 -2.71
C TYR A 342 -0.80 12.48 -3.93
N LEU A 343 -1.77 11.59 -3.75
CA LEU A 343 -2.57 11.04 -4.85
C LEU A 343 -4.07 11.06 -4.53
N PHE A 344 -4.89 11.47 -5.48
CA PHE A 344 -6.34 11.23 -5.49
C PHE A 344 -6.73 10.58 -6.82
N ALA A 345 -7.32 9.38 -6.74
CA ALA A 345 -7.96 8.73 -7.87
C ALA A 345 -9.42 9.21 -7.95
N ASP A 346 -9.74 9.98 -8.99
CA ASP A 346 -11.12 10.39 -9.29
C ASP A 346 -11.83 9.23 -10.01
N MET A 347 -12.24 8.25 -9.20
CA MET A 347 -12.94 7.05 -9.65
C MET A 347 -14.22 7.38 -10.43
N ALA A 348 -14.87 8.53 -10.16
CA ALA A 348 -16.13 8.92 -10.78
C ALA A 348 -15.95 9.46 -12.20
N ASN A 349 -14.76 9.99 -12.52
CA ASN A 349 -14.43 10.53 -13.84
C ASN A 349 -13.40 9.68 -14.63
N GLY A 350 -12.85 8.62 -14.04
CA GLY A 350 -11.78 7.85 -14.67
C GLY A 350 -10.47 8.65 -14.76
N ALA A 351 -10.21 9.47 -13.74
CA ALA A 351 -9.18 10.48 -13.72
C ALA A 351 -8.37 10.44 -12.42
N TYR A 352 -7.30 11.23 -12.34
CA TYR A 352 -6.46 11.33 -11.15
C TYR A 352 -5.78 12.69 -11.05
N TYR A 353 -5.36 12.99 -9.82
CA TYR A 353 -4.61 14.17 -9.42
C TYR A 353 -3.44 13.70 -8.58
N SER A 354 -2.22 14.11 -8.90
CA SER A 354 -1.06 13.81 -8.07
C SER A 354 -0.10 14.98 -7.90
N LEU A 355 0.65 14.91 -6.81
CA LEU A 355 1.71 15.85 -6.44
C LEU A 355 2.90 15.03 -5.95
N ARG A 356 3.94 14.92 -6.78
CA ARG A 356 5.23 14.35 -6.40
C ARG A 356 6.15 15.43 -5.84
N ARG A 357 6.78 15.14 -4.71
CA ARG A 357 7.86 15.94 -4.11
C ARG A 357 9.13 15.12 -4.16
N ILE A 358 10.08 15.54 -4.97
CA ILE A 358 11.37 14.87 -5.18
C ILE A 358 12.43 15.74 -4.51
N ASN A 359 13.01 15.25 -3.42
CA ASN A 359 14.12 15.95 -2.77
C ASN A 359 15.35 15.88 -3.69
N THR A 360 16.07 16.99 -3.84
CA THR A 360 17.23 17.09 -4.74
C THR A 360 18.58 16.94 -4.05
N ALA A 361 18.63 17.14 -2.72
CA ALA A 361 19.83 17.41 -1.95
C ALA A 361 20.73 18.53 -2.55
N ALA A 362 20.17 19.42 -3.39
CA ALA A 362 20.94 20.34 -4.23
C ALA A 362 21.98 21.19 -3.47
N PRO A 363 21.70 21.75 -2.28
CA PRO A 363 22.68 22.56 -1.55
C PRO A 363 23.91 21.79 -1.09
N PHE A 364 23.81 20.48 -0.83
CA PHE A 364 24.96 19.65 -0.46
C PHE A 364 25.95 19.48 -1.62
N TYR A 365 25.47 19.55 -2.86
CA TYR A 365 26.27 19.29 -4.06
C TYR A 365 26.57 20.56 -4.89
N GLY A 366 26.24 21.75 -4.36
CA GLY A 366 26.44 23.03 -5.05
C GLY A 366 25.62 23.14 -6.34
N LYS A 367 24.39 22.60 -6.33
CA LYS A 367 23.39 22.70 -7.39
C LYS A 367 22.26 23.63 -6.95
N ASP A 368 21.49 24.12 -7.92
CA ASP A 368 20.36 25.02 -7.69
C ASP A 368 19.12 24.61 -8.52
N ALA A 369 18.04 25.37 -8.36
CA ALA A 369 16.82 25.19 -9.13
C ALA A 369 17.03 25.30 -10.66
N GLY A 370 18.02 26.09 -11.10
CA GLY A 370 18.35 26.25 -12.53
C GLY A 370 19.00 25.00 -13.12
N PHE A 371 19.91 24.34 -12.38
CA PHE A 371 20.48 23.05 -12.76
C PHE A 371 19.38 21.99 -12.95
N TYR A 372 18.46 21.86 -11.98
CA TYR A 372 17.39 20.87 -12.08
C TYR A 372 16.33 21.23 -13.13
N ALA A 373 16.06 22.52 -13.35
CA ALA A 373 15.22 22.97 -14.46
C ALA A 373 15.81 22.55 -15.83
N ALA A 374 17.09 22.84 -16.08
CA ALA A 374 17.77 22.42 -17.31
C ALA A 374 17.86 20.89 -17.44
N LYS A 375 18.07 20.17 -16.32
CA LYS A 375 18.09 18.71 -16.32
C LYS A 375 16.73 18.11 -16.69
N VAL A 376 15.64 18.60 -16.10
CA VAL A 376 14.29 18.11 -16.41
C VAL A 376 13.86 18.51 -17.82
N ASP A 377 14.15 19.73 -18.27
CA ASP A 377 13.86 20.18 -19.64
C ASP A 377 14.47 19.23 -20.70
N SER A 378 15.72 18.80 -20.49
CA SER A 378 16.39 17.83 -21.36
C SER A 378 15.73 16.45 -21.44
N LEU A 379 14.88 16.09 -20.46
CA LEU A 379 14.19 14.79 -20.38
C LEU A 379 12.75 14.86 -20.91
N LEU A 380 12.15 16.04 -21.08
CA LEU A 380 10.72 16.19 -21.38
C LEU A 380 10.30 15.53 -22.70
N PHE A 381 11.13 15.62 -23.74
CA PHE A 381 10.79 15.08 -25.07
C PHE A 381 10.67 13.55 -25.06
N GLU A 382 11.49 12.88 -24.27
CA GLU A 382 11.54 11.41 -24.20
C GLU A 382 10.56 10.84 -23.17
N ASN A 383 10.20 11.62 -22.15
CA ASN A 383 9.50 11.13 -20.96
C ASN A 383 8.11 11.73 -20.71
N ILE A 384 7.61 12.66 -21.52
CA ILE A 384 6.19 13.07 -21.46
C ILE A 384 5.35 12.15 -22.39
N PRO A 385 4.34 11.43 -21.89
CA PRO A 385 3.58 10.47 -22.70
C PRO A 385 2.87 11.09 -23.93
N GLY A 386 3.05 10.43 -25.08
CA GLY A 386 2.33 10.77 -26.31
C GLY A 386 2.85 12.03 -26.99
N LYS A 387 1.99 13.04 -27.16
CA LYS A 387 2.30 14.29 -27.87
C LYS A 387 2.15 15.49 -26.94
N ILE A 388 3.25 16.23 -26.74
CA ILE A 388 3.22 17.56 -26.11
C ILE A 388 2.43 18.52 -27.01
N VAL A 389 1.39 19.15 -26.45
CA VAL A 389 0.54 20.17 -27.06
C VAL A 389 1.07 21.57 -26.73
N SER A 390 1.47 21.80 -25.49
CA SER A 390 2.17 23.01 -25.05
C SER A 390 3.22 22.68 -24.01
N ASN A 391 4.31 23.44 -24.04
CA ASN A 391 5.36 23.50 -23.02
C ASN A 391 5.69 24.99 -22.84
N THR A 392 5.39 25.55 -21.68
CA THR A 392 5.56 26.99 -21.41
C THR A 392 6.25 27.23 -20.07
N PRO A 393 7.34 28.02 -20.02
CA PRO A 393 7.91 28.49 -18.76
C PRO A 393 6.91 29.34 -17.97
N ILE A 394 6.88 29.15 -16.66
CA ILE A 394 6.00 29.85 -15.72
C ILE A 394 6.75 30.23 -14.43
N THR A 395 6.09 31.03 -13.59
CA THR A 395 6.56 31.34 -12.23
C THR A 395 5.40 31.15 -11.25
N VAL A 396 5.61 30.41 -10.17
CA VAL A 396 4.61 30.17 -9.11
C VAL A 396 5.20 30.60 -7.78
N SER A 397 4.56 31.54 -7.06
CA SER A 397 5.09 32.10 -5.80
C SER A 397 6.55 32.60 -5.85
N GLY A 398 7.07 32.96 -7.04
CA GLY A 398 8.46 33.36 -7.26
C GLY A 398 9.41 32.24 -7.69
N TYR A 399 9.00 30.97 -7.63
CA TYR A 399 9.79 29.83 -8.09
C TYR A 399 9.63 29.62 -9.61
N PRO A 400 10.71 29.32 -10.35
CA PRO A 400 10.63 28.97 -11.76
C PRO A 400 9.95 27.61 -11.94
N GLY A 401 9.21 27.45 -13.04
CA GLY A 401 8.56 26.20 -13.38
C GLY A 401 8.22 26.08 -14.86
N ILE A 402 7.62 24.96 -15.22
CA ILE A 402 7.21 24.59 -16.57
C ILE A 402 5.78 24.06 -16.50
N ASP A 403 4.90 24.59 -17.35
CA ASP A 403 3.53 24.12 -17.54
C ASP A 403 3.46 23.33 -18.86
N ILE A 404 2.99 22.08 -18.81
CA ILE A 404 3.00 21.15 -19.94
C ILE A 404 1.60 20.56 -20.10
N LEU A 405 1.07 20.62 -21.31
CA LEU A 405 -0.18 19.97 -21.70
C LEU A 405 0.13 18.97 -22.80
N ASN A 406 -0.31 17.71 -22.66
CA ASN A 406 -0.05 16.65 -23.63
C ASN A 406 -1.27 15.74 -23.82
N THR A 407 -1.27 15.00 -24.94
CA THR A 407 -2.25 13.95 -25.23
C THR A 407 -1.56 12.60 -25.35
N THR A 408 -2.07 11.57 -24.68
CA THR A 408 -1.61 10.19 -24.81
C THR A 408 -1.88 9.63 -26.22
N LYS A 409 -1.42 8.40 -26.51
CA LYS A 409 -1.73 7.74 -27.79
C LYS A 409 -3.22 7.44 -27.95
N GLN A 410 -3.92 7.28 -26.82
CA GLN A 410 -5.35 7.05 -26.70
C GLN A 410 -6.18 8.32 -26.96
N GLY A 411 -5.54 9.51 -26.92
CA GLY A 411 -6.21 10.80 -27.05
C GLY A 411 -6.68 11.41 -25.72
N ASP A 412 -6.34 10.78 -24.59
CA ASP A 412 -6.59 11.30 -23.25
C ASP A 412 -5.60 12.42 -22.93
N TRP A 413 -6.07 13.46 -22.26
CA TRP A 413 -5.26 14.64 -21.95
C TRP A 413 -4.64 14.54 -20.55
N GLN A 414 -3.40 15.01 -20.44
CA GLN A 414 -2.68 15.19 -19.19
C GLN A 414 -2.18 16.64 -19.09
N HIS A 415 -2.18 17.17 -17.87
CA HIS A 415 -1.64 18.50 -17.53
C HIS A 415 -0.61 18.31 -16.42
N TYR A 416 0.61 18.80 -16.65
CA TYR A 416 1.70 18.83 -15.69
C TYR A 416 2.04 20.27 -15.35
N ARG A 417 2.39 20.51 -14.09
CA ARG A 417 3.08 21.71 -13.65
C ARG A 417 4.27 21.32 -12.80
N ILE A 418 5.47 21.54 -13.34
CA ILE A 418 6.75 21.22 -12.71
C ILE A 418 7.32 22.50 -12.12
N ILE A 419 7.68 22.51 -10.84
CA ILE A 419 8.22 23.70 -10.16
C ILE A 419 9.53 23.33 -9.47
N PHE A 420 10.54 24.18 -9.65
CA PHE A 420 11.88 23.99 -9.13
C PHE A 420 12.11 24.91 -7.94
N THR A 421 12.20 24.32 -6.75
CA THR A 421 12.59 25.02 -5.52
C THR A 421 14.07 24.76 -5.21
N PRO A 422 14.68 25.46 -4.24
CA PRO A 422 16.06 25.20 -3.86
C PRO A 422 16.32 23.78 -3.32
N LEU A 423 15.31 23.11 -2.78
CA LEU A 423 15.44 21.79 -2.14
C LEU A 423 14.67 20.67 -2.87
N GLU A 424 13.67 21.00 -3.68
CA GLU A 424 12.74 20.02 -4.26
C GLU A 424 12.39 20.33 -5.73
N ILE A 425 12.17 19.27 -6.50
CA ILE A 425 11.34 19.31 -7.71
C ILE A 425 9.92 18.92 -7.30
N LEU A 426 8.95 19.78 -7.58
CA LEU A 426 7.53 19.50 -7.39
C LEU A 426 6.91 19.19 -8.74
N ILE A 427 6.30 18.02 -8.91
CA ILE A 427 5.54 17.67 -10.12
C ILE A 427 4.07 17.54 -9.73
N PHE A 428 3.27 18.53 -10.10
CA PHE A 428 1.82 18.46 -10.06
C PHE A 428 1.34 17.86 -11.38
N LYS A 429 0.44 16.88 -11.32
CA LYS A 429 -0.10 16.21 -12.50
C LYS A 429 -1.60 15.97 -12.34
N ALA A 430 -2.34 16.15 -13.43
CA ALA A 430 -3.70 15.68 -13.57
C ALA A 430 -3.82 14.94 -14.91
N GLY A 431 -4.57 13.84 -14.91
CA GLY A 431 -4.85 13.06 -16.12
C GLY A 431 -6.24 12.47 -16.05
N GLY A 432 -6.88 12.25 -17.20
CA GLY A 432 -8.21 11.65 -17.25
C GLY A 432 -8.71 11.47 -18.67
N VAL A 433 -9.78 10.71 -18.81
CA VAL A 433 -10.34 10.30 -20.10
C VAL A 433 -10.72 11.52 -20.96
N LYS A 434 -10.39 11.47 -22.25
CA LYS A 434 -10.62 12.53 -23.25
C LYS A 434 -10.09 13.88 -22.71
N GLU A 435 -10.91 14.92 -22.73
CA GLU A 435 -10.50 16.29 -22.38
C GLU A 435 -10.73 16.65 -20.89
N PHE A 436 -10.86 15.66 -19.99
CA PHE A 436 -11.20 15.88 -18.57
C PHE A 436 -10.35 16.97 -17.88
N VAL A 437 -9.05 17.05 -18.19
CA VAL A 437 -8.13 18.03 -17.57
C VAL A 437 -8.44 19.49 -17.94
N LYS A 438 -9.32 19.74 -18.92
CA LYS A 438 -9.84 21.07 -19.26
C LYS A 438 -11.08 21.47 -18.45
N SER A 439 -11.57 20.59 -17.57
CA SER A 439 -12.70 20.89 -16.68
C SER A 439 -12.33 21.90 -15.59
N ALA A 440 -13.30 22.67 -15.10
CA ALA A 440 -13.06 23.68 -14.07
C ALA A 440 -12.47 23.09 -12.76
N GLN A 441 -12.83 21.84 -12.41
CA GLN A 441 -12.25 21.16 -11.26
C GLN A 441 -10.80 20.70 -11.48
N ALA A 442 -10.39 20.43 -12.72
CA ALA A 442 -9.00 20.15 -13.06
C ALA A 442 -8.17 21.45 -13.08
N SER A 443 -8.67 22.51 -13.75
CA SER A 443 -8.01 23.81 -13.78
C SER A 443 -7.76 24.39 -12.38
N ALA A 444 -8.72 24.24 -11.47
CA ALA A 444 -8.59 24.76 -10.10
C ALA A 444 -7.37 24.21 -9.33
N PHE A 445 -6.95 22.96 -9.61
CA PHE A 445 -5.78 22.35 -8.98
C PHE A 445 -4.46 23.05 -9.35
N PHE A 446 -4.39 23.66 -10.55
CA PHE A 446 -3.23 24.39 -11.04
C PHE A 446 -3.36 25.91 -10.85
N GLU A 447 -4.52 26.49 -11.14
CA GLU A 447 -4.77 27.94 -11.08
C GLU A 447 -4.76 28.48 -9.65
N GLN A 448 -5.15 27.67 -8.66
CA GLN A 448 -5.21 28.05 -7.25
C GLN A 448 -4.01 27.54 -6.44
N LEU A 449 -2.97 27.06 -7.14
CA LEU A 449 -1.72 26.63 -6.53
C LEU A 449 -0.94 27.83 -6.00
N SER A 450 -0.60 27.77 -4.71
CA SER A 450 0.36 28.66 -4.08
C SER A 450 1.39 27.86 -3.27
N LEU A 451 2.64 28.32 -3.32
CA LEU A 451 3.74 27.80 -2.51
C LEU A 451 4.13 28.82 -1.44
N GLY A 452 4.63 28.31 -0.32
CA GLY A 452 5.04 29.09 0.85
C GLY A 452 6.15 30.08 0.53
N THR A 453 5.92 31.34 0.92
CA THR A 453 6.84 32.47 0.81
C THR A 453 7.13 33.10 2.18
N ALA A 454 7.05 32.30 3.23
CA ALA A 454 7.12 32.79 4.61
C ALA A 454 8.47 33.45 4.92
N ARG A 455 8.41 34.63 5.54
CA ARG A 455 9.57 35.43 5.95
C ARG A 455 10.36 34.76 7.07
N ASP A 456 11.65 35.05 7.15
CA ASP A 456 12.55 34.41 8.10
C ASP A 456 12.11 34.58 9.56
N THR A 457 11.54 33.51 10.08
CA THR A 457 11.31 33.29 11.50
C THR A 457 11.68 31.83 11.77
N SER A 458 12.67 31.63 12.62
CA SER A 458 13.09 30.28 13.02
C SER A 458 11.97 29.61 13.81
N VAL A 459 11.42 28.51 13.29
CA VAL A 459 10.35 27.73 13.92
C VAL A 459 10.95 26.44 14.47
N VAL A 460 10.49 26.04 15.66
CA VAL A 460 10.86 24.75 16.24
C VAL A 460 10.27 23.63 15.39
N PHE A 461 11.12 22.95 14.62
CA PHE A 461 10.82 21.65 14.02
C PHE A 461 10.80 20.59 15.13
N GLN A 462 9.82 19.69 15.06
CA GLN A 462 9.71 18.50 15.89
C GLN A 462 8.85 17.48 15.12
N PRO A 463 9.26 16.20 15.01
CA PRO A 463 8.41 15.16 14.43
C PRO A 463 7.08 15.02 15.19
N ALA A 464 6.00 14.67 14.48
CA ALA A 464 4.64 14.62 15.03
C ALA A 464 4.54 13.83 16.34
N TYR A 465 5.25 12.70 16.43
CA TYR A 465 5.26 11.79 17.58
C TYR A 465 6.45 12.02 18.55
N GLY A 466 7.13 13.18 18.49
CA GLY A 466 8.22 13.53 19.40
C GLY A 466 9.59 13.02 18.97
N GLY A 467 10.36 12.47 19.90
CA GLY A 467 11.73 11.98 19.66
C GLY A 467 12.78 13.08 19.77
N PHE A 468 12.64 14.18 19.01
CA PHE A 468 13.53 15.34 19.12
C PHE A 468 12.84 16.66 18.74
N LYS A 469 13.55 17.76 18.94
CA LYS A 469 13.26 19.07 18.33
C LYS A 469 14.56 19.75 17.90
N VAL A 470 14.46 20.66 16.93
CA VAL A 470 15.53 21.58 16.49
C VAL A 470 14.87 22.82 15.90
N SER A 471 15.54 23.98 15.93
CA SER A 471 15.04 25.19 15.27
C SER A 471 15.49 25.22 13.81
N LEU A 472 14.57 25.36 12.86
CA LEU A 472 14.85 25.51 11.44
C LEU A 472 14.22 26.82 10.92
N PRO A 473 14.81 27.48 9.91
CA PRO A 473 14.09 28.48 9.12
C PRO A 473 12.77 27.92 8.58
N LEU A 474 11.77 28.77 8.40
CA LEU A 474 10.50 28.38 7.77
C LEU A 474 10.57 28.43 6.22
N LEU A 475 11.55 29.16 5.68
CA LEU A 475 11.72 29.38 4.26
C LEU A 475 12.27 28.11 3.57
N HIS A 476 11.68 27.80 2.41
CA HIS A 476 11.97 26.62 1.57
C HIS A 476 11.89 25.25 2.27
N ARG A 477 11.18 25.13 3.39
CA ARG A 477 11.17 23.90 4.20
C ARG A 477 10.52 22.68 3.51
N SER A 478 11.22 21.55 3.51
CA SER A 478 10.71 20.22 3.10
C SER A 478 10.76 19.24 4.28
N GLU A 479 9.77 18.35 4.40
CA GLU A 479 9.68 17.36 5.47
C GLU A 479 9.32 15.96 4.97
N ARG A 480 10.18 14.97 5.23
CA ARG A 480 9.92 13.57 4.85
C ARG A 480 8.99 12.79 5.78
N TYR A 481 8.62 13.34 6.93
CA TYR A 481 7.87 12.65 7.98
C TYR A 481 6.40 12.43 7.59
N ARG A 482 5.78 11.41 8.20
CA ARG A 482 4.39 10.96 8.00
C ARG A 482 4.12 10.37 6.61
N SER A 483 3.65 9.12 6.59
CA SER A 483 3.22 8.34 5.43
C SER A 483 2.05 7.46 5.88
N ILE A 484 1.28 6.87 4.97
CA ILE A 484 0.43 5.72 5.33
C ILE A 484 1.26 4.50 5.77
N TYR A 485 2.55 4.44 5.38
CA TYR A 485 3.52 3.42 5.79
C TYR A 485 4.71 4.10 6.49
N TYR A 486 4.74 4.13 7.83
CA TYR A 486 5.94 4.54 8.55
C TYR A 486 6.97 3.42 8.51
N ASN A 487 8.09 3.65 7.82
CA ASN A 487 9.18 2.69 7.74
C ASN A 487 10.29 3.12 8.71
N PRO A 488 10.44 2.51 9.90
CA PRO A 488 11.52 2.86 10.83
C PRO A 488 12.91 2.60 10.24
N TYR A 489 13.01 1.84 9.14
CA TYR A 489 14.27 1.56 8.44
C TYR A 489 14.70 2.69 7.47
N GLU A 490 13.89 3.72 7.22
CA GLU A 490 14.29 4.90 6.43
C GLU A 490 15.04 5.97 7.25
N THR A 491 15.80 6.82 6.56
CA THR A 491 16.25 8.12 7.09
C THR A 491 15.25 9.20 6.73
N TYR A 492 14.72 9.89 7.74
CA TYR A 492 13.81 11.02 7.55
C TYR A 492 14.56 12.35 7.61
N TRP A 493 14.55 13.07 6.50
CA TRP A 493 15.16 14.39 6.37
C TRP A 493 14.12 15.51 6.56
N ALA A 494 14.55 16.60 7.19
CA ALA A 494 13.92 17.91 7.10
C ALA A 494 14.99 18.95 6.81
N GLU A 495 14.78 19.74 5.77
CA GLU A 495 15.75 20.71 5.23
C GLU A 495 15.06 22.07 5.04
N ALA A 496 15.83 23.15 5.18
CA ALA A 496 15.37 24.54 5.05
C ALA A 496 16.53 25.46 4.64
N MET A 497 16.22 26.63 4.09
CA MET A 497 17.22 27.69 3.88
C MET A 497 16.76 29.01 4.51
N ASP A 498 17.70 29.89 4.85
CA ASP A 498 17.39 31.28 5.22
C ASP A 498 17.34 32.23 4.00
N GLU A 499 17.05 33.51 4.24
CA GLU A 499 16.97 34.54 3.19
C GLU A 499 18.34 34.83 2.52
N GLU A 500 19.45 34.43 3.13
CA GLU A 500 20.81 34.52 2.58
C GLU A 500 21.23 33.25 1.81
N SER A 501 20.33 32.27 1.68
CA SER A 501 20.57 30.94 1.08
C SER A 501 21.57 30.06 1.83
N ASN A 502 21.75 30.28 3.14
CA ASN A 502 22.45 29.29 3.98
C ASN A 502 21.54 28.10 4.23
N HIS A 503 22.10 26.89 4.10
CA HIS A 503 21.37 25.65 4.26
C HIS A 503 21.36 25.18 5.72
N PHE A 504 20.25 24.59 6.16
CA PHE A 504 20.07 23.92 7.45
C PHE A 504 19.31 22.60 7.25
N ALA A 505 19.85 21.49 7.77
CA ALA A 505 19.25 20.18 7.63
C ALA A 505 19.29 19.39 8.95
N VAL A 506 18.29 18.52 9.14
CA VAL A 506 18.28 17.47 10.15
C VAL A 506 17.83 16.15 9.54
N ALA A 507 18.61 15.10 9.79
CA ALA A 507 18.32 13.73 9.37
C ALA A 507 18.13 12.84 10.60
N HIS A 508 17.09 12.00 10.59
CA HIS A 508 16.77 11.07 11.67
C HIS A 508 16.69 9.63 11.14
N ARG A 509 17.47 8.74 11.75
CA ARG A 509 17.45 7.29 11.53
C ARG A 509 17.06 6.57 12.83
N GLN A 510 16.15 5.59 12.76
CA GLN A 510 15.84 4.69 13.88
C GLN A 510 16.40 3.28 13.64
N TYR A 511 17.43 2.89 14.37
CA TYR A 511 18.04 1.57 14.21
C TYR A 511 17.97 0.76 15.49
N HIS A 512 17.28 -0.37 15.40
CA HIS A 512 17.11 -1.34 16.48
C HIS A 512 17.83 -2.63 16.08
N ASP A 513 19.02 -2.86 16.64
CA ASP A 513 19.62 -4.19 16.68
C ASP A 513 19.44 -4.76 18.09
N PHE A 514 18.86 -5.96 18.16
CA PHE A 514 18.67 -6.69 19.41
C PHE A 514 19.79 -7.71 19.66
N SER A 515 20.72 -7.85 18.71
CA SER A 515 21.78 -8.86 18.65
C SER A 515 23.16 -8.27 18.91
N TYR A 516 23.31 -6.95 18.83
CA TYR A 516 24.58 -6.24 18.91
C TYR A 516 24.37 -4.78 19.33
N ILE A 517 25.36 -4.21 20.00
CA ILE A 517 25.53 -2.77 20.22
C ILE A 517 26.99 -2.47 19.88
N GLU A 518 27.22 -1.45 19.05
CA GLU A 518 28.56 -1.00 18.65
C GLU A 518 29.11 0.05 19.64
N GLU A 519 30.42 0.25 19.67
CA GLU A 519 31.04 1.32 20.45
C GLU A 519 30.54 2.70 19.97
N ASP A 520 30.06 3.55 20.88
CA ASP A 520 29.42 4.82 20.50
C ASP A 520 30.42 5.74 19.77
N ASP A 521 31.67 5.77 20.25
CA ASP A 521 32.79 6.52 19.66
C ASP A 521 33.21 6.01 18.27
N PHE A 522 32.93 4.75 17.94
CA PHE A 522 33.17 4.18 16.62
C PHE A 522 32.06 4.59 15.67
N GLU A 523 30.78 4.36 16.01
CA GLU A 523 29.67 4.75 15.13
C GLU A 523 29.64 6.25 14.86
N LEU A 524 29.89 7.08 15.89
CA LEU A 524 29.95 8.54 15.76
C LEU A 524 31.01 9.05 14.78
N LYS A 525 32.03 8.23 14.49
CA LYS A 525 33.06 8.53 13.49
C LYS A 525 32.73 7.88 12.16
N TYR A 526 32.47 6.57 12.17
CA TYR A 526 32.27 5.80 10.95
C TYR A 526 31.05 6.27 10.14
N LEU A 527 29.97 6.70 10.80
CA LEU A 527 28.81 7.35 10.13
C LEU A 527 29.15 8.64 9.38
N ILE A 528 30.22 9.33 9.75
CA ILE A 528 30.69 10.57 9.12
C ILE A 528 31.80 10.28 8.10
N GLU A 529 32.69 9.34 8.38
CA GLU A 529 33.68 8.82 7.42
C GLU A 529 32.99 8.22 6.18
N ASN A 530 31.79 7.64 6.33
CA ASN A 530 30.95 7.18 5.22
C ASN A 530 30.50 8.31 4.26
N LEU A 531 30.65 9.60 4.59
CA LEU A 531 30.47 10.69 3.62
C LEU A 531 31.57 10.67 2.54
N GLU A 532 32.78 10.21 2.87
CA GLU A 532 33.90 10.16 1.92
C GLU A 532 33.77 8.99 0.93
N GLU A 533 32.95 7.98 1.22
CA GLU A 533 32.67 6.87 0.29
C GLU A 533 31.92 7.30 -0.99
N ASP A 534 31.30 8.49 -1.03
CA ASP A 534 30.69 9.08 -2.24
C ASP A 534 31.76 9.67 -3.21
N GLU A 535 33.06 9.63 -2.87
CA GLU A 535 34.21 10.31 -3.55
C GLU A 535 34.04 11.84 -3.76
N LEU A 536 32.91 12.39 -3.31
CA LEU A 536 32.42 13.73 -3.59
C LEU A 536 32.51 14.67 -2.38
N PHE A 537 32.62 14.14 -1.16
CA PHE A 537 32.77 14.90 0.07
C PHE A 537 34.13 14.64 0.71
N GLU A 538 34.74 15.68 1.26
CA GLU A 538 36.03 15.61 1.98
C GLU A 538 35.81 16.01 3.44
N VAL A 539 36.09 15.13 4.40
CA VAL A 539 35.94 15.39 5.84
C VAL A 539 37.23 16.00 6.39
N ASP A 540 37.16 17.27 6.74
CA ASP A 540 38.29 18.08 7.18
C ASP A 540 38.53 17.93 8.70
N THR A 541 37.45 17.92 9.50
CA THR A 541 37.54 17.66 10.94
C THR A 541 36.41 16.78 11.43
N LEU A 542 36.73 15.95 12.43
CA LEU A 542 35.80 15.05 13.11
C LEU A 542 36.30 14.82 14.55
N TYR A 543 35.49 15.16 15.54
CA TYR A 543 35.85 15.00 16.96
C TYR A 543 34.61 14.80 17.84
N LEU A 544 34.81 14.16 19.00
CA LEU A 544 33.76 13.85 19.96
C LEU A 544 33.41 15.06 20.83
N LEU A 545 32.17 15.12 21.33
CA LEU A 545 31.62 16.21 22.13
C LEU A 545 31.25 15.72 23.54
N ASP A 546 31.85 16.35 24.56
CA ASP A 546 31.65 16.06 25.98
C ASP A 546 30.51 16.86 26.65
N ARG A 547 30.04 17.93 25.99
CA ARG A 547 29.05 18.86 26.54
C ARG A 547 27.60 18.33 26.62
N TYR A 548 27.33 17.16 26.06
CA TYR A 548 26.00 16.52 26.05
C TYR A 548 25.96 15.34 27.02
N LYS A 549 24.75 14.93 27.43
CA LYS A 549 24.54 13.75 28.29
C LYS A 549 24.39 12.45 27.51
N HIS A 550 24.60 12.52 26.20
CA HIS A 550 24.44 11.47 25.22
C HIS A 550 25.62 11.56 24.24
N PRO A 551 26.06 10.45 23.62
CA PRO A 551 27.15 10.45 22.67
C PRO A 551 26.91 11.41 21.51
N ALA A 552 27.91 12.21 21.18
CA ALA A 552 27.86 13.12 20.06
C ALA A 552 29.24 13.40 19.47
N SER A 553 29.27 13.71 18.17
CA SER A 553 30.45 14.22 17.47
C SER A 553 30.11 15.53 16.76
N ALA A 554 31.13 16.37 16.55
CA ALA A 554 31.09 17.51 15.64
C ALA A 554 32.03 17.25 14.47
N PHE A 555 31.64 17.73 13.29
CA PHE A 555 32.42 17.53 12.08
C PHE A 555 32.32 18.73 11.12
N ARG A 556 33.29 18.81 10.21
CA ARG A 556 33.34 19.75 9.09
C ARG A 556 33.69 18.97 7.82
N PHE A 557 32.95 19.20 6.76
CA PHE A 557 33.26 18.64 5.44
C PHE A 557 33.05 19.67 4.33
N HIS A 558 33.61 19.41 3.16
CA HIS A 558 33.46 20.25 1.98
C HIS A 558 32.64 19.53 0.90
N SER A 559 31.75 20.26 0.24
CA SER A 559 31.00 19.79 -0.93
C SER A 559 31.89 19.70 -2.18
N PRO A 560 31.44 19.02 -3.26
CA PRO A 560 32.12 19.02 -4.58
C PRO A 560 32.39 20.40 -5.20
N LYS A 561 31.77 21.46 -4.68
CA LYS A 561 31.93 22.85 -5.13
C LYS A 561 32.64 23.74 -4.10
N GLY A 562 33.17 23.16 -3.02
CA GLY A 562 33.93 23.87 -1.99
C GLY A 562 33.07 24.59 -0.94
N THR A 563 31.75 24.39 -0.93
CA THR A 563 30.89 24.87 0.16
C THR A 563 31.24 24.10 1.43
N THR A 564 31.67 24.80 2.46
CA THR A 564 31.97 24.21 3.77
C THR A 564 30.68 23.97 4.54
N TYR A 565 30.46 22.73 4.96
CA TYR A 565 29.40 22.34 5.88
C TYR A 565 29.98 22.02 7.27
N TYR A 566 29.17 22.32 8.28
CA TYR A 566 29.42 21.99 9.67
C TYR A 566 28.27 21.12 10.15
N GLY A 567 28.55 20.12 10.97
CA GLY A 567 27.52 19.26 11.50
C GLY A 567 27.78 18.72 12.90
N GLU A 568 26.72 18.20 13.50
CA GLU A 568 26.74 17.44 14.75
C GLU A 568 25.93 16.16 14.58
N LEU A 569 26.48 15.04 15.04
CA LEU A 569 25.81 13.75 15.09
C LEU A 569 25.52 13.43 16.56
N HIS A 570 24.32 12.93 16.84
CA HIS A 570 23.86 12.58 18.18
C HIS A 570 23.24 11.19 18.19
N ILE A 571 23.61 10.36 19.17
CA ILE A 571 23.05 9.02 19.38
C ILE A 571 22.33 8.99 20.73
N GLN A 572 21.09 8.50 20.78
CA GLN A 572 20.40 8.17 22.03
C GLN A 572 19.52 6.92 21.84
N GLY A 573 19.97 5.79 22.40
CA GLY A 573 19.30 4.50 22.20
C GLY A 573 19.25 4.14 20.71
N PRO A 574 18.06 3.87 20.13
CA PRO A 574 17.92 3.59 18.70
C PRO A 574 17.88 4.85 17.81
N HIS A 575 17.90 6.06 18.38
CA HIS A 575 17.80 7.31 17.63
C HIS A 575 19.18 7.86 17.27
N TYR A 576 19.42 8.03 15.96
CA TYR A 576 20.58 8.69 15.41
C TYR A 576 20.11 9.97 14.71
N ILE A 577 20.64 11.12 15.09
CA ILE A 577 20.28 12.44 14.54
C ILE A 577 21.53 13.13 14.01
N ALA A 578 21.57 13.40 12.71
CA ALA A 578 22.60 14.24 12.10
C ALA A 578 22.04 15.65 11.81
N LEU A 579 22.79 16.67 12.20
CA LEU A 579 22.50 18.08 11.98
C LEU A 579 23.53 18.65 11.02
N PHE A 580 23.12 19.48 10.06
CA PHE A 580 24.02 20.10 9.10
C PHE A 580 23.68 21.57 8.88
N THR A 581 24.70 22.41 8.68
CA THR A 581 24.51 23.79 8.21
C THR A 581 25.71 24.31 7.42
N SER A 582 25.46 25.13 6.41
CA SER A 582 26.48 25.86 5.65
C SER A 582 26.75 27.28 6.19
N HIS A 583 26.09 27.70 7.28
CA HIS A 583 26.06 29.10 7.69
C HIS A 583 27.46 29.62 8.11
N PRO A 584 27.94 30.76 7.57
CA PRO A 584 29.32 31.22 7.75
C PRO A 584 29.62 31.76 9.15
N SER A 585 28.65 32.37 9.84
CA SER A 585 28.82 32.84 11.23
C SER A 585 28.79 31.69 12.23
N GLU A 586 29.84 31.57 13.06
CA GLU A 586 29.92 30.60 14.16
C GLU A 586 28.81 30.80 15.20
N SER A 587 28.41 32.05 15.48
CA SER A 587 27.30 32.37 16.40
C SER A 587 26.01 31.68 15.97
N GLU A 588 25.65 31.76 14.69
CA GLU A 588 24.39 31.20 14.20
C GLU A 588 24.46 29.67 14.09
N ARG A 589 25.61 29.10 13.70
CA ARG A 589 25.85 27.65 13.82
C ARG A 589 25.65 27.15 15.25
N GLN A 590 26.24 27.84 16.23
CA GLN A 590 26.10 27.49 17.64
C GLN A 590 24.67 27.65 18.15
N LYS A 591 23.90 28.64 17.67
CA LYS A 591 22.45 28.73 17.96
C LYS A 591 21.67 27.55 17.39
N PHE A 592 21.94 27.18 16.13
CA PHE A 592 21.30 26.04 15.47
C PHE A 592 21.57 24.73 16.25
N PHE A 593 22.83 24.36 16.47
CA PHE A 593 23.18 23.14 17.19
C PHE A 593 22.64 23.13 18.63
N ARG A 594 22.76 24.23 19.39
CA ARG A 594 22.24 24.31 20.77
C ARG A 594 20.70 24.33 20.86
N SER A 595 20.00 24.51 19.74
CA SER A 595 18.54 24.38 19.70
C SER A 595 18.07 22.92 19.72
N PHE A 596 18.94 21.98 19.31
CA PHE A 596 18.65 20.56 19.30
C PHE A 596 18.49 20.00 20.71
N GLN A 597 17.38 19.27 20.93
CA GLN A 597 17.13 18.52 22.16
C GLN A 597 16.30 17.28 21.84
N PHE A 598 16.73 16.12 22.35
CA PHE A 598 15.85 14.94 22.43
C PHE A 598 14.60 15.26 23.25
N ARG A 599 13.47 14.65 22.87
CA ARG A 599 12.15 14.82 23.47
C ARG A 599 11.49 13.45 23.68
N PRO A 600 10.72 13.26 24.77
CA PRO A 600 9.91 12.06 24.92
C PRO A 600 9.02 11.83 23.70
N LEU A 601 8.83 10.56 23.36
CA LEU A 601 7.90 10.12 22.34
C LEU A 601 6.45 10.40 22.80
N ARG A 602 5.55 10.54 21.83
CA ARG A 602 4.12 10.84 22.04
C ARG A 602 3.30 9.79 21.33
N TYR A 603 2.61 8.96 22.10
CA TYR A 603 1.65 8.00 21.60
C TYR A 603 0.30 8.67 21.39
N SER A 604 -0.43 8.32 20.32
CA SER A 604 -1.77 8.87 20.08
C SER A 604 -2.89 8.08 20.75
N ALA A 605 -2.57 6.96 21.39
CA ALA A 605 -3.52 6.02 21.98
C ALA A 605 -3.08 5.62 23.39
N ASP A 606 -4.04 5.32 24.25
CA ASP A 606 -3.79 4.91 25.63
C ASP A 606 -3.23 3.50 25.74
N PHE A 607 -2.30 3.33 26.68
CA PHE A 607 -1.75 2.02 27.02
C PHE A 607 -2.83 1.16 27.68
N THR A 608 -3.20 0.09 26.99
CA THR A 608 -4.26 -0.84 27.38
C THR A 608 -3.68 -2.25 27.46
N GLU A 609 -4.23 -3.10 28.33
CA GLU A 609 -3.79 -4.49 28.40
C GLU A 609 -4.15 -5.22 27.11
N ARG A 610 -3.13 -5.80 26.47
CA ARG A 610 -3.23 -6.62 25.26
C ARG A 610 -2.63 -7.99 25.54
N THR A 611 -3.33 -9.05 25.14
CA THR A 611 -2.88 -10.43 25.27
C THR A 611 -2.56 -11.02 23.90
N ASP A 612 -1.38 -11.61 23.77
CA ASP A 612 -1.01 -12.41 22.62
C ASP A 612 -1.45 -13.86 22.86
N THR A 613 -2.48 -14.32 22.14
CA THR A 613 -2.96 -15.70 22.26
C THR A 613 -2.09 -16.73 21.55
N ASN A 614 -1.13 -16.31 20.71
CA ASN A 614 -0.19 -17.21 20.02
C ASN A 614 1.11 -17.40 20.82
N LEU A 615 1.56 -16.35 21.51
CA LEU A 615 2.79 -16.34 22.31
C LEU A 615 2.52 -16.30 23.83
N HIS A 616 1.25 -16.34 24.24
CA HIS A 616 0.79 -16.50 25.63
C HIS A 616 1.31 -15.45 26.64
N TYR A 617 1.62 -14.23 26.19
CA TYR A 617 1.98 -13.10 27.08
C TYR A 617 0.88 -12.01 27.09
N SER A 618 0.89 -11.18 28.13
CA SER A 618 0.11 -9.94 28.20
C SER A 618 1.03 -8.74 28.45
N MET A 619 0.73 -7.59 27.85
CA MET A 619 1.45 -6.33 28.07
C MET A 619 0.53 -5.12 27.98
N LEU A 620 0.91 -4.02 28.62
CA LEU A 620 0.33 -2.72 28.32
C LEU A 620 0.90 -2.21 26.99
N SER A 621 0.04 -1.94 26.01
CA SER A 621 0.42 -1.45 24.69
C SER A 621 -0.57 -0.40 24.17
N PRO A 622 -0.10 0.67 23.50
CA PRO A 622 -0.96 1.63 22.82
C PRO A 622 -1.50 1.06 21.50
N MET A 623 -0.77 0.11 20.89
CA MET A 623 -1.15 -0.57 19.64
C MET A 623 -1.79 -1.94 19.94
N PRO A 624 -2.74 -2.43 19.12
CA PRO A 624 -3.24 -3.79 19.24
C PRO A 624 -2.12 -4.81 18.98
N ILE A 625 -2.16 -5.96 19.67
CA ILE A 625 -1.27 -7.07 19.34
C ILE A 625 -1.76 -7.70 18.04
N ASN A 626 -0.90 -7.65 17.04
CA ASN A 626 -1.25 -7.99 15.68
C ASN A 626 -0.93 -9.46 15.37
N ASN A 627 -1.98 -10.27 15.19
CA ASN A 627 -1.89 -11.70 14.93
C ASN A 627 -2.01 -12.08 13.45
N ASN A 628 -2.04 -11.10 12.53
CA ASN A 628 -2.09 -11.39 11.10
C ASN A 628 -0.85 -12.17 10.63
N LEU A 629 0.32 -11.97 11.25
CA LEU A 629 1.54 -12.69 10.89
C LEU A 629 1.40 -14.22 11.00
N SER A 630 0.76 -14.75 12.04
CA SER A 630 0.57 -16.22 12.15
C SER A 630 -0.44 -16.74 11.14
N PHE A 631 -1.51 -15.98 10.87
CA PHE A 631 -2.45 -16.26 9.78
C PHE A 631 -1.75 -16.30 8.42
N LEU A 632 -0.93 -15.30 8.10
CA LEU A 632 -0.19 -15.15 6.84
C LEU A 632 0.86 -16.26 6.66
N GLN A 633 1.65 -16.56 7.69
CA GLN A 633 2.61 -17.67 7.68
C GLN A 633 1.92 -19.01 7.40
N MET A 634 0.75 -19.23 8.00
CA MET A 634 -0.01 -20.48 7.83
C MET A 634 -0.57 -20.68 6.40
N LEU A 635 -0.64 -19.63 5.57
CA LEU A 635 -1.02 -19.77 4.15
C LEU A 635 0.03 -20.52 3.32
N GLY A 636 1.30 -20.42 3.70
CA GLY A 636 2.44 -21.06 2.99
C GLY A 636 2.73 -22.51 3.41
N VAL A 637 2.08 -23.02 4.45
CA VAL A 637 2.34 -24.35 5.00
C VAL A 637 1.75 -25.43 4.07
N ARG A 638 2.61 -26.31 3.54
CA ARG A 638 2.24 -27.36 2.56
C ARG A 638 2.01 -28.75 3.15
N GLU A 639 2.50 -29.00 4.36
CA GLU A 639 2.37 -30.28 5.05
C GLU A 639 1.42 -30.16 6.26
N GLU A 640 0.79 -31.26 6.65
CA GLU A 640 0.19 -31.34 7.99
C GLU A 640 1.32 -31.19 9.01
N LEU A 641 1.25 -30.13 9.84
CA LEU A 641 2.22 -29.90 10.90
C LEU A 641 2.30 -31.16 11.77
N LYS A 642 3.45 -31.84 11.75
CA LYS A 642 3.70 -32.96 12.65
C LYS A 642 3.50 -32.47 14.09
N GLN A 643 2.91 -33.33 14.93
CA GLN A 643 2.70 -32.98 16.32
C GLN A 643 4.04 -33.01 17.08
N THR A 644 4.75 -31.89 17.04
CA THR A 644 6.05 -31.66 17.69
C THR A 644 5.89 -31.07 19.09
N ASP A 645 4.77 -31.33 19.77
CA ASP A 645 4.46 -30.85 21.12
C ASP A 645 5.47 -31.27 22.22
N PHE A 646 6.33 -32.23 21.92
CA PHE A 646 7.42 -32.64 22.81
C PHE A 646 8.74 -31.92 22.49
N GLU A 647 8.89 -31.39 21.27
CA GLU A 647 10.11 -30.75 20.78
C GLU A 647 10.29 -29.36 21.41
N GLU A 648 11.55 -28.93 21.47
CA GLU A 648 11.86 -27.55 21.79
C GLU A 648 11.43 -26.62 20.65
N LYS A 649 10.82 -25.48 20.97
CA LYS A 649 10.36 -24.50 19.99
C LYS A 649 10.61 -23.09 20.47
N ILE A 650 11.31 -22.28 19.66
CA ILE A 650 11.53 -20.85 19.91
C ILE A 650 10.70 -20.07 18.89
N ASP A 651 9.72 -19.30 19.37
CA ASP A 651 8.94 -18.37 18.57
C ASP A 651 9.40 -16.92 18.83
N ASN A 652 9.71 -16.19 17.76
CA ASN A 652 10.17 -14.80 17.83
C ASN A 652 9.16 -13.87 17.14
N ARG A 653 8.92 -12.70 17.72
CA ARG A 653 8.07 -11.64 17.15
C ARG A 653 8.68 -10.27 17.40
N ILE A 654 8.69 -9.41 16.38
CA ILE A 654 9.01 -7.99 16.54
C ILE A 654 7.69 -7.22 16.49
N LEU A 655 7.35 -6.58 17.60
CA LEU A 655 6.29 -5.60 17.68
C LEU A 655 6.89 -4.24 17.30
N THR A 656 6.21 -3.48 16.45
CA THR A 656 6.62 -2.12 16.06
C THR A 656 5.48 -1.17 16.37
N CYS A 657 5.75 -0.08 17.10
CA CYS A 657 4.80 1.03 17.15
C CYS A 657 5.01 1.89 15.91
N GLU A 658 4.11 1.79 14.93
CA GLU A 658 4.20 2.52 13.65
C GLU A 658 4.21 4.05 13.81
N GLN A 659 3.71 4.55 14.94
CA GLN A 659 3.69 5.98 15.26
C GLN A 659 5.06 6.47 15.73
N THR A 660 5.67 5.79 16.70
CA THR A 660 6.93 6.24 17.31
C THR A 660 8.17 5.65 16.64
N GLY A 661 8.03 4.54 15.93
CA GLY A 661 9.11 3.74 15.35
C GLY A 661 9.74 2.73 16.33
N GLU A 662 9.36 2.74 17.60
CA GLU A 662 9.88 1.85 18.63
C GLU A 662 9.61 0.38 18.29
N GLN A 663 10.62 -0.47 18.55
CA GLN A 663 10.52 -1.91 18.38
C GLN A 663 10.73 -2.66 19.69
N LEU A 664 9.97 -3.73 19.88
CA LEU A 664 10.16 -4.72 20.95
C LEU A 664 10.27 -6.12 20.32
N LYS A 665 11.41 -6.79 20.52
CA LYS A 665 11.54 -8.22 20.20
C LYS A 665 11.04 -9.04 21.40
N VAL A 666 9.98 -9.80 21.18
CA VAL A 666 9.45 -10.82 22.09
C VAL A 666 9.95 -12.19 21.60
N SER A 667 10.48 -13.00 22.50
CA SER A 667 10.86 -14.39 22.25
C SER A 667 10.18 -15.28 23.29
N VAL A 668 9.66 -16.42 22.86
CA VAL A 668 9.07 -17.44 23.73
C VAL A 668 9.66 -18.79 23.37
N GLN A 669 10.31 -19.42 24.35
CA GLN A 669 10.88 -20.75 24.20
C GLN A 669 10.02 -21.76 24.98
N ARG A 670 9.44 -22.71 24.24
CA ARG A 670 8.92 -23.95 24.82
C ARG A 670 10.07 -24.93 24.91
N ILE A 671 10.48 -25.26 26.13
CA ILE A 671 11.54 -26.23 26.39
C ILE A 671 11.04 -27.64 26.01
N HIS A 672 11.95 -28.51 25.55
CA HIS A 672 11.65 -29.93 25.28
C HIS A 672 11.02 -30.61 26.50
N ARG A 673 9.98 -31.44 26.29
CA ARG A 673 9.17 -32.05 27.39
C ARG A 673 9.96 -32.98 28.34
N LEU A 674 11.14 -33.44 27.93
CA LEU A 674 12.04 -34.28 28.75
C LEU A 674 13.21 -33.51 29.38
N ALA A 675 13.27 -32.19 29.24
CA ALA A 675 14.29 -31.40 29.91
C ALA A 675 14.03 -31.35 31.43
N SER A 676 15.12 -31.31 32.20
CA SER A 676 15.08 -31.23 33.66
C SER A 676 16.37 -30.59 34.16
N TYR A 677 16.26 -29.71 35.14
CA TYR A 677 17.38 -28.99 35.77
C TYR A 677 17.36 -29.28 37.27
N GLU A 678 18.53 -29.39 37.90
CA GLU A 678 18.68 -29.60 39.34
C GLU A 678 18.31 -28.35 40.15
N SER A 679 18.37 -27.16 39.54
CA SER A 679 18.06 -25.87 40.18
C SER A 679 17.63 -24.77 39.20
N PRO A 680 16.90 -23.73 39.64
CA PRO A 680 16.67 -22.51 38.85
C PRO A 680 17.96 -21.82 38.40
N GLU A 681 19.01 -21.85 39.22
CA GLU A 681 20.32 -21.28 38.89
C GLU A 681 21.01 -22.01 37.74
N GLU A 682 20.87 -23.35 37.66
CA GLU A 682 21.32 -24.13 36.51
C GLU A 682 20.48 -23.82 35.27
N PHE A 683 19.15 -23.77 35.40
CA PHE A 683 18.26 -23.41 34.30
C PHE A 683 18.65 -22.07 33.66
N TRP A 684 18.75 -20.99 34.43
CA TRP A 684 19.13 -19.66 33.92
C TRP A 684 20.56 -19.58 33.39
N LYS A 685 21.47 -20.45 33.85
CA LYS A 685 22.83 -20.54 33.32
C LYS A 685 22.87 -21.22 31.96
N GLU A 686 22.02 -22.20 31.71
CA GLU A 686 21.88 -22.84 30.39
C GLU A 686 20.99 -22.02 29.43
N HIS A 687 20.11 -21.18 29.98
CA HIS A 687 19.13 -20.38 29.24
C HIS A 687 19.40 -18.88 29.37
N ASP A 688 20.62 -18.45 29.08
CA ASP A 688 20.97 -17.02 29.06
C ASP A 688 20.04 -16.27 28.09
N PRO A 689 19.25 -15.30 28.58
CA PRO A 689 18.31 -14.57 27.73
C PRO A 689 18.98 -13.93 26.50
N LEU A 690 20.24 -13.49 26.58
CA LEU A 690 20.98 -12.95 25.42
C LEU A 690 21.10 -13.95 24.26
N ALA A 691 21.30 -15.24 24.54
CA ALA A 691 21.54 -16.26 23.52
C ALA A 691 20.39 -16.36 22.50
N TYR A 692 19.16 -16.07 22.94
CA TYR A 692 17.96 -16.05 22.09
C TYR A 692 17.77 -14.74 21.30
N PHE A 693 18.46 -13.67 21.71
CA PHE A 693 18.46 -12.43 20.95
C PHE A 693 19.50 -12.42 19.82
N ILE A 694 20.63 -13.11 20.02
CA ILE A 694 21.73 -13.30 19.05
C ILE A 694 21.33 -14.23 17.91
N ASN A 695 21.83 -13.97 16.69
CA ASN A 695 21.50 -14.77 15.50
C ASN A 695 22.42 -16.01 15.38
N PRO A 696 21.88 -17.25 15.44
CA PRO A 696 22.69 -18.47 15.42
C PRO A 696 23.43 -18.73 14.10
N PHE A 697 23.10 -18.04 13.00
CA PHE A 697 23.86 -18.13 11.75
C PHE A 697 25.25 -17.47 11.82
N PHE A 698 25.55 -16.68 12.85
CA PHE A 698 26.90 -16.20 13.15
C PHE A 698 27.61 -17.12 14.16
N SER A 699 27.56 -18.43 13.91
CA SER A 699 28.21 -19.45 14.74
C SER A 699 29.74 -19.42 14.59
N GLU A 700 30.45 -19.30 15.72
CA GLU A 700 31.88 -19.63 15.95
C GLU A 700 32.97 -18.89 15.14
N ALA A 701 32.72 -18.42 13.92
CA ALA A 701 33.77 -17.90 13.02
C ALA A 701 34.13 -16.42 13.24
N THR A 702 33.29 -15.64 13.94
CA THR A 702 33.58 -14.26 14.33
C THR A 702 33.39 -14.10 15.83
N ALA A 703 34.49 -13.91 16.56
CA ALA A 703 34.46 -13.46 17.94
C ALA A 703 33.95 -12.00 17.97
N ARG A 704 32.62 -11.84 17.97
CA ARG A 704 31.99 -10.59 18.37
C ARG A 704 32.31 -10.37 19.85
N LYS A 705 32.51 -9.12 20.28
CA LYS A 705 32.57 -8.83 21.71
C LYS A 705 31.24 -9.24 22.35
N ASP A 706 31.30 -10.10 23.35
CA ASP A 706 30.11 -10.48 24.11
C ASP A 706 29.59 -9.25 24.86
N LEU A 707 28.30 -8.94 24.71
CA LEU A 707 27.67 -7.84 25.45
C LEU A 707 27.74 -8.15 26.94
N ILE A 708 28.27 -7.22 27.73
CA ILE A 708 28.46 -7.40 29.17
C ILE A 708 27.17 -7.13 29.94
N LEU A 709 26.83 -8.04 30.86
CA LEU A 709 25.74 -7.86 31.82
C LEU A 709 26.12 -6.82 32.87
N ILE A 710 25.47 -5.65 32.82
CA ILE A 710 25.73 -4.51 33.74
C ILE A 710 24.72 -4.40 34.88
N LYS A 711 23.57 -5.08 34.78
CA LYS A 711 22.55 -5.16 35.82
C LYS A 711 21.75 -6.45 35.64
N ASP A 712 21.61 -7.23 36.71
CA ASP A 712 20.59 -8.28 36.85
C ASP A 712 19.69 -7.90 38.06
N SER A 713 18.41 -8.19 37.98
CA SER A 713 17.41 -7.83 38.99
C SER A 713 16.25 -8.80 38.95
N LEU A 714 16.13 -9.59 40.02
CA LEU A 714 14.94 -10.40 40.29
C LEU A 714 13.72 -9.49 40.48
N LEU A 715 12.71 -9.65 39.63
CA LEU A 715 11.45 -8.91 39.70
C LEU A 715 10.46 -9.63 40.63
N PHE A 716 10.36 -10.95 40.50
CA PHE A 716 9.57 -11.84 41.36
C PHE A 716 10.06 -13.28 41.19
N SER A 717 9.80 -14.13 42.18
CA SER A 717 9.97 -15.58 42.11
C SER A 717 8.81 -16.21 42.88
N GLU A 718 8.01 -17.06 42.23
CA GLU A 718 6.85 -17.73 42.81
C GLU A 718 6.97 -19.25 42.64
N VAL A 719 6.82 -19.97 43.74
CA VAL A 719 6.67 -21.43 43.77
C VAL A 719 5.21 -21.73 44.07
N ARG A 720 4.50 -22.21 43.06
CA ARG A 720 3.07 -22.56 43.16
C ARG A 720 2.98 -24.07 43.27
N ASP A 721 2.77 -24.54 44.51
CA ASP A 721 2.86 -25.94 44.92
C ASP A 721 4.20 -26.62 44.57
N THR A 722 4.26 -27.95 44.56
CA THR A 722 5.48 -28.72 44.27
C THR A 722 5.77 -28.90 42.78
N SER A 723 4.96 -28.31 41.89
CA SER A 723 4.98 -28.62 40.46
C SER A 723 5.10 -27.41 39.53
N TYR A 724 5.03 -26.17 40.04
CA TYR A 724 5.21 -24.96 39.23
C TYR A 724 6.16 -23.95 39.88
N PHE A 725 7.12 -23.48 39.08
CA PHE A 725 8.05 -22.39 39.39
C PHE A 725 7.88 -21.31 38.31
N THR A 726 7.95 -20.04 38.69
CA THR A 726 7.90 -18.90 37.75
C THR A 726 8.77 -17.77 38.29
N GLU A 727 9.64 -17.22 37.46
CA GLU A 727 10.63 -16.23 37.90
C GLU A 727 10.83 -15.11 36.89
N GLY A 728 10.45 -13.90 37.28
CA GLY A 728 10.67 -12.71 36.48
C GLY A 728 12.03 -12.07 36.74
N ARG A 729 12.79 -11.76 35.68
CA ARG A 729 14.06 -11.02 35.75
C ARG A 729 14.08 -9.80 34.83
N GLU A 730 14.84 -8.78 35.23
CA GLU A 730 15.24 -7.67 34.35
C GLU A 730 16.76 -7.60 34.27
N GLN A 731 17.29 -7.78 33.07
CA GLN A 731 18.72 -7.73 32.77
C GLN A 731 19.04 -6.59 31.80
N TRP A 732 20.22 -6.00 31.94
CA TRP A 732 20.72 -4.95 31.07
C TRP A 732 22.10 -5.31 30.54
N TYR A 733 22.26 -5.26 29.22
CA TYR A 733 23.48 -5.65 28.52
C TYR A 733 23.99 -4.52 27.63
N THR A 734 25.30 -4.33 27.52
CA THR A 734 25.93 -3.27 26.70
C THR A 734 27.30 -3.70 26.18
N ASP A 735 27.87 -2.98 25.21
CA ASP A 735 29.32 -3.01 25.00
C ASP A 735 30.01 -2.16 26.07
N THR A 736 31.22 -2.56 26.46
CA THR A 736 32.12 -1.82 27.36
C THR A 736 32.27 -0.32 27.08
N ASN A 737 32.19 0.10 25.81
CA ASN A 737 32.37 1.47 25.34
C ASN A 737 31.08 2.05 24.74
N SER A 738 29.89 1.58 25.19
CA SER A 738 28.61 2.17 24.83
C SER A 738 27.80 2.65 26.04
N THR A 739 27.16 3.81 25.88
CA THR A 739 26.18 4.39 26.80
C THR A 739 24.77 3.82 26.58
N ARG A 740 24.55 3.08 25.48
CA ARG A 740 23.30 2.40 25.16
C ARG A 740 23.25 1.06 25.90
N ALA A 741 22.07 0.45 25.99
CA ALA A 741 21.95 -0.88 26.57
C ALA A 741 20.70 -1.60 26.02
N LEU A 742 20.80 -2.91 25.84
CA LEU A 742 19.66 -3.79 25.65
C LEU A 742 19.05 -4.08 27.02
N ARG A 743 17.80 -3.67 27.22
CA ARG A 743 17.00 -4.03 28.40
C ARG A 743 16.17 -5.27 28.07
N VAL A 744 16.52 -6.38 28.70
CA VAL A 744 15.83 -7.66 28.57
C VAL A 744 14.94 -7.88 29.79
N LYS A 745 13.75 -8.43 29.57
CA LYS A 745 12.86 -8.93 30.63
C LYS A 745 12.43 -10.35 30.30
N THR A 746 12.63 -11.25 31.23
CA THR A 746 12.22 -12.65 31.17
C THR A 746 11.26 -12.99 32.31
N ILE A 747 10.45 -14.02 32.12
CA ILE A 747 9.36 -14.52 32.98
C ILE A 747 9.35 -16.05 32.87
#